data_AF-A0AAD1SHE6-F1
#
_entry.id   AF-A0AAD1SHE6-F1
#
_cell.length_a   1.000
_cell.length_b   1.000
_cell.length_c   1.000
_cell.angle_alpha   90.00
_cell.angle_beta   90.00
_cell.angle_gamma   90.00
#
_symmetry.space_group_name_H-M   'P 1'
#
loop_
_entity.id
_entity.type
_entity.pdbx_description
1 polymer ?
#
loop_
_entity_poly.entity_id
_entity_poly.type
_entity_poly.pdbx_seq_one_letter_code
_entity_poly.pdbx_strand_id
1 'polypeptide(L)'
;MDQLELRIRNHDREIEKMCNFHYQGFVDSINELLKVRGEAEKLKNQVTDTNRRLQHDGSELLSSMKELRQCRIQQRNITATVEKLNLCLPVLEMYSKLRVQMKTKRHYPALKTLEQLEHTYLPQVSHYRFCQAMVDNIPKLREEIREVSMSDLKDFLESIRKHSERIGETAMKQAQQQRTLDNILSLQTKCGLGRKYKKDKCLSPEVNGTSPMSEQDSGILDIEDDEDEEAPGTQDLVDFSPVYRCLHIYTVLGSREVFENYYRKQRRKQARLVLQPSSNMHETLDGYRKYFHQIVGFFVVEDHILHTAFGLVNRAYIDELWDLALSKTMAALRTHSSYCSDPNLMLDLKNLIVHFADTLQGYGFPVNQLFDMLLEIRDQYSEILLKKWAQVFRNILDGDNYSPIPVNDEEMYRKILGQFPFQDSDLEKQPFPKKFPFSEFVPKVYSQIKEFIYACLKFSEDLHLSSTEVDDMIRKSTNLLLTRTLSNCLQNVIKRKNVGLTELVQIIINTSHLEVSCKFLEEFITNITNVLPDTVHTSKLYGLTTFKDARQAAEEEIYTNLNQKIDQFLQLADYDWMSSESSNQASDYLVDLVAFLNNTFAVFTHLPGKVAQTACMSACKHLSTSLTQLLLDAEVKQITLGALQQFNLDVKECERFARSGPVPGFQGETLQLAFIDLRQLLDLFIKWDWSTYLADYGQPTCKYLRVNPTTALTLLEKMKDPSRKNNVFAQFRKNERDKQKLIETVAKQLRGLINTHHS
;
A
#
# COMPACT_ATOMS: atom_id res chain seq x y z
N MET A 1 -183.15 25.17 -63.40
CA MET A 1 -182.43 25.87 -62.32
C MET A 1 -182.82 25.30 -60.96
N ASP A 2 -184.11 25.14 -60.66
CA ASP A 2 -184.58 24.61 -59.36
C ASP A 2 -184.12 23.17 -59.02
N GLN A 3 -183.93 22.29 -60.02
CA GLN A 3 -183.40 20.94 -59.78
C GLN A 3 -181.89 20.92 -59.50
N LEU A 4 -181.14 21.96 -59.88
CA LEU A 4 -179.70 22.08 -59.62
C LEU A 4 -179.46 22.56 -58.19
N GLU A 5 -180.26 23.51 -57.70
CA GLU A 5 -180.20 24.00 -56.32
C GLU A 5 -180.51 22.91 -55.29
N LEU A 6 -181.45 22.00 -55.60
CA LEU A 6 -181.75 20.88 -54.72
C LEU A 6 -180.59 19.87 -54.63
N ARG A 7 -179.87 19.67 -55.74
CA ARG A 7 -178.69 18.78 -55.81
C ARG A 7 -177.49 19.36 -55.07
N ILE A 8 -177.25 20.67 -55.21
CA ILE A 8 -176.19 21.37 -54.48
C ILE A 8 -176.43 21.26 -52.96
N ARG A 9 -177.65 21.52 -52.48
CA ARG A 9 -177.96 21.34 -51.05
C ARG A 9 -177.76 19.91 -50.54
N ASN A 10 -178.03 18.89 -51.34
CA ASN A 10 -177.78 17.51 -50.95
C ASN A 10 -176.28 17.19 -50.91
N HIS A 11 -175.48 17.64 -51.88
CA HIS A 11 -174.03 17.46 -51.84
C HIS A 11 -173.36 18.25 -50.72
N ASP A 12 -173.80 19.48 -50.46
CA ASP A 12 -173.29 20.26 -49.32
C ASP A 12 -173.57 19.55 -47.99
N ARG A 13 -174.76 18.93 -47.84
CA ARG A 13 -175.07 18.09 -46.66
C ARG A 13 -174.22 16.83 -46.55
N GLU A 14 -173.89 16.20 -47.67
CA GLU A 14 -173.00 15.02 -47.67
C GLU A 14 -171.56 15.40 -47.34
N ILE A 15 -171.05 16.51 -47.87
CA ILE A 15 -169.73 17.07 -47.55
C ILE A 15 -169.67 17.47 -46.07
N GLU A 16 -170.71 18.13 -45.55
CA GLU A 16 -170.78 18.54 -44.14
C GLU A 16 -170.82 17.33 -43.18
N LYS A 17 -171.47 16.23 -43.57
CA LYS A 17 -171.42 14.96 -42.82
C LYS A 17 -170.03 14.30 -42.87
N MET A 18 -169.40 14.24 -44.04
CA MET A 18 -168.06 13.66 -44.21
C MET A 18 -166.98 14.46 -43.47
N CYS A 19 -167.04 15.79 -43.52
CA CYS A 19 -166.13 16.67 -42.79
C CYS A 19 -166.33 16.58 -41.27
N ASN A 20 -167.58 16.46 -40.78
CA ASN A 20 -167.82 16.24 -39.35
C ASN A 20 -167.29 14.89 -38.84
N PHE A 21 -167.28 13.84 -39.67
CA PHE A 21 -166.82 12.51 -39.23
C PHE A 21 -165.29 12.39 -39.15
N HIS A 22 -164.53 13.18 -39.94
CA HIS A 22 -163.06 13.05 -40.05
C HIS A 22 -162.23 14.26 -39.61
N TYR A 23 -162.84 15.36 -39.14
CA TYR A 23 -162.12 16.55 -38.67
C TYR A 23 -161.13 16.27 -37.52
N GLN A 24 -161.52 15.44 -36.55
CA GLN A 24 -160.70 15.17 -35.37
C GLN A 24 -159.35 14.51 -35.71
N GLY A 25 -159.34 13.50 -36.59
CA GLY A 25 -158.11 12.79 -36.97
C GLY A 25 -157.13 13.65 -37.78
N PHE A 26 -157.62 14.63 -38.55
CA PHE A 26 -156.78 15.59 -39.26
C PHE A 26 -156.11 16.58 -38.30
N VAL A 27 -156.86 17.08 -37.30
CA VAL A 27 -156.31 17.95 -36.26
C VAL A 27 -155.24 17.23 -35.43
N ASP A 28 -155.46 15.96 -35.09
CA ASP A 28 -154.49 15.16 -34.35
C ASP A 28 -153.20 14.94 -35.17
N SER A 29 -153.33 14.65 -36.47
CA SER A 29 -152.18 14.48 -37.38
C SER A 29 -151.37 15.78 -37.56
N ILE A 30 -152.04 16.94 -37.63
CA ILE A 30 -151.36 18.25 -37.67
C ILE A 30 -150.62 18.53 -36.36
N ASN A 31 -151.23 18.22 -35.22
CA ASN A 31 -150.61 18.40 -33.91
C ASN A 31 -149.37 17.50 -33.73
N GLU A 32 -149.41 16.25 -34.22
CA GLU A 32 -148.21 15.39 -34.23
C GLU A 32 -147.12 15.94 -35.16
N LEU A 33 -147.47 16.41 -36.35
CA LEU A 33 -146.49 16.97 -37.30
C LEU A 33 -145.83 18.25 -36.75
N LEU A 34 -146.58 19.08 -36.01
CA LEU A 34 -146.04 20.24 -35.30
C LEU A 34 -145.11 19.84 -34.14
N LYS A 35 -145.42 18.76 -33.40
CA LYS A 35 -144.52 18.20 -32.38
C LYS A 35 -143.23 17.67 -33.01
N VAL A 36 -143.32 16.88 -34.08
CA VAL A 36 -142.15 16.36 -34.82
C VAL A 36 -141.30 17.50 -35.36
N ARG A 37 -141.91 18.60 -35.84
CA ARG A 37 -141.16 19.80 -36.25
C ARG A 37 -140.36 20.39 -35.09
N GLY A 38 -140.99 20.53 -33.92
CA GLY A 38 -140.32 21.02 -32.71
C GLY A 38 -139.20 20.10 -32.21
N GLU A 39 -139.39 18.78 -32.31
CA GLU A 39 -138.36 17.79 -31.96
C GLU A 39 -137.22 17.76 -32.98
N ALA A 40 -137.51 17.86 -34.28
CA ALA A 40 -136.50 17.96 -35.33
C ALA A 40 -135.63 19.22 -35.20
N GLU A 41 -136.23 20.34 -34.79
CA GLU A 41 -135.51 21.59 -34.53
C GLU A 41 -134.62 21.48 -33.27
N LYS A 42 -135.11 20.83 -32.21
CA LYS A 42 -134.29 20.49 -31.04
C LYS A 42 -133.12 19.56 -31.40
N LEU A 43 -133.37 18.52 -32.20
CA LEU A 43 -132.33 17.59 -32.65
C LEU A 43 -131.30 18.31 -33.53
N LYS A 44 -131.73 19.17 -34.45
CA LYS A 44 -130.83 20.00 -35.26
C LYS A 44 -129.92 20.85 -34.38
N ASN A 45 -130.49 21.54 -33.39
CA ASN A 45 -129.72 22.36 -32.46
C ASN A 45 -128.71 21.51 -31.65
N GLN A 46 -129.12 20.34 -31.16
CA GLN A 46 -128.23 19.40 -30.47
C GLN A 46 -127.10 18.89 -31.38
N VAL A 47 -127.39 18.55 -32.63
CA VAL A 47 -126.38 18.10 -33.60
C VAL A 47 -125.40 19.23 -33.92
N THR A 48 -125.88 20.47 -34.11
CA THR A 48 -124.99 21.61 -34.35
C THR A 48 -124.13 21.95 -33.14
N ASP A 49 -124.70 21.88 -31.93
CA ASP A 49 -123.94 22.10 -30.69
C ASP A 49 -122.90 20.99 -30.47
N THR A 50 -123.27 19.74 -30.73
CA THR A 50 -122.34 18.60 -30.64
C THR A 50 -121.23 18.74 -31.66
N ASN A 51 -121.53 19.14 -32.90
CA ASN A 51 -120.52 19.39 -33.93
C ASN A 51 -119.59 20.56 -33.54
N ARG A 52 -120.12 21.65 -32.97
CA ARG A 52 -119.31 22.77 -32.48
C ARG A 52 -118.39 22.33 -31.34
N ARG A 53 -118.89 21.57 -30.37
CA ARG A 53 -118.07 21.02 -29.27
C ARG A 53 -116.99 20.09 -29.81
N LEU A 54 -117.35 19.17 -30.72
CA LEU A 54 -116.40 18.25 -31.33
C LEU A 54 -115.29 18.98 -32.12
N GLN A 55 -115.63 20.05 -32.85
CA GLN A 55 -114.63 20.86 -33.55
C GLN A 55 -113.74 21.66 -32.59
N HIS A 56 -114.31 22.20 -31.51
CA HIS A 56 -113.57 22.92 -30.49
C HIS A 56 -112.58 21.99 -29.76
N ASP A 57 -113.08 20.88 -29.21
CA ASP A 57 -112.27 19.86 -28.53
C ASP A 57 -111.24 19.24 -29.49
N GLY A 58 -111.62 19.02 -30.76
CA GLY A 58 -110.72 18.53 -31.80
C GLY A 58 -109.60 19.52 -32.14
N SER A 59 -109.89 20.83 -32.16
CA SER A 59 -108.89 21.88 -32.37
C SER A 59 -107.92 21.98 -31.19
N GLU A 60 -108.41 21.93 -29.95
CA GLU A 60 -107.57 21.91 -28.75
C GLU A 60 -106.68 20.65 -28.70
N LEU A 61 -107.23 19.48 -29.05
CA LEU A 61 -106.49 18.23 -29.14
C LEU A 61 -105.37 18.31 -30.20
N LEU A 62 -105.65 18.90 -31.37
CA LEU A 62 -104.65 19.09 -32.42
C LEU A 62 -103.53 20.04 -31.99
N SER A 63 -103.84 21.11 -31.26
CA SER A 63 -102.82 22.00 -30.69
C SER A 63 -101.93 21.24 -29.70
N SER A 64 -102.56 20.51 -28.76
CA SER A 64 -101.86 19.69 -27.78
C SER A 64 -101.00 18.60 -28.43
N MET A 65 -101.45 17.98 -29.53
CA MET A 65 -100.65 17.01 -30.28
C MET A 65 -99.43 17.63 -30.97
N LYS A 66 -99.55 18.86 -31.51
CA LYS A 66 -98.41 19.57 -32.11
C LYS A 66 -97.37 19.92 -31.05
N GLU A 67 -97.81 20.41 -29.90
CA GLU A 67 -96.94 20.67 -28.74
C GLU A 67 -96.25 19.39 -28.28
N LEU A 68 -97.01 18.29 -28.11
CA LEU A 68 -96.45 16.98 -27.74
C LEU A 68 -95.41 16.48 -28.75
N ARG A 69 -95.65 16.67 -30.06
CA ARG A 69 -94.68 16.30 -31.10
C ARG A 69 -93.40 17.12 -30.99
N GLN A 70 -93.52 18.43 -30.76
CA GLN A 70 -92.37 19.31 -30.58
C GLN A 70 -91.57 18.93 -29.33
N CYS A 71 -92.26 18.65 -28.21
CA CYS A 71 -91.64 18.15 -26.99
C CYS A 71 -90.93 16.80 -27.22
N ARG A 72 -91.51 15.87 -28.00
CA ARG A 72 -90.84 14.59 -28.33
C ARG A 72 -89.58 14.77 -29.17
N ILE A 73 -89.57 15.70 -30.13
CA ILE A 73 -88.39 16.01 -30.93
C ILE A 73 -87.30 16.62 -30.03
N GLN A 74 -87.67 17.57 -29.16
CA GLN A 74 -86.76 18.15 -28.19
C GLN A 74 -86.20 17.07 -27.24
N GLN A 75 -87.05 16.20 -26.71
CA GLN A 75 -86.65 15.09 -25.87
C GLN A 75 -85.65 14.18 -26.58
N ARG A 76 -85.93 13.78 -27.84
CA ARG A 76 -85.01 12.95 -28.63
C ARG A 76 -83.67 13.64 -28.87
N ASN A 77 -83.69 14.95 -29.16
CA ASN A 77 -82.46 15.72 -29.35
C ASN A 77 -81.66 15.84 -28.04
N ILE A 78 -82.35 16.03 -26.91
CA ILE A 78 -81.73 16.05 -25.58
C ILE A 78 -81.11 14.69 -25.28
N THR A 79 -81.85 13.58 -25.47
CA THR A 79 -81.34 12.22 -25.26
C THR A 79 -80.12 11.93 -26.13
N ALA A 80 -80.17 12.24 -27.43
CA ALA A 80 -79.03 12.04 -28.33
C ALA A 80 -77.82 12.92 -27.96
N THR A 81 -78.05 14.10 -27.41
CA THR A 81 -76.97 14.98 -26.92
C THR A 81 -76.36 14.42 -25.63
N VAL A 82 -77.19 13.94 -24.71
CA VAL A 82 -76.75 13.29 -23.46
C VAL A 82 -75.93 12.04 -23.77
N GLU A 83 -76.36 11.19 -24.70
CA GLU A 83 -75.60 10.01 -25.12
C GLU A 83 -74.22 10.38 -25.69
N LYS A 84 -74.15 11.40 -26.56
CA LYS A 84 -72.88 11.89 -27.13
C LYS A 84 -71.97 12.52 -26.06
N LEU A 85 -72.54 13.27 -25.12
CA LEU A 85 -71.78 13.84 -24.00
C LEU A 85 -71.25 12.75 -23.07
N ASN A 86 -72.05 11.72 -22.78
CA ASN A 86 -71.66 10.58 -21.97
C ASN A 86 -70.50 9.78 -22.58
N LEU A 87 -70.41 9.71 -23.91
CA LEU A 87 -69.25 9.11 -24.60
C LEU A 87 -67.98 9.96 -24.47
N CYS A 88 -68.10 11.29 -24.44
CA CYS A 88 -66.96 12.21 -24.34
C CYS A 88 -66.45 12.41 -22.90
N LEU A 89 -67.31 12.27 -21.88
CA LEU A 89 -66.97 12.49 -20.47
C LEU A 89 -65.77 11.65 -19.99
N PRO A 90 -65.73 10.32 -20.21
CA PRO A 90 -64.59 9.49 -19.80
C PRO A 90 -63.27 9.93 -20.44
N VAL A 91 -63.30 10.41 -21.69
CA VAL A 91 -62.09 10.89 -22.40
C VAL A 91 -61.54 12.15 -21.72
N LEU A 92 -62.41 13.09 -21.36
CA LEU A 92 -62.04 14.34 -20.70
C LEU A 92 -61.59 14.10 -19.26
N GLU A 93 -62.27 13.23 -18.52
CA GLU A 93 -61.88 12.83 -17.17
C GLU A 93 -60.51 12.15 -17.16
N MET A 94 -60.28 11.22 -18.08
CA MET A 94 -59.00 10.50 -18.16
C MET A 94 -57.85 11.42 -18.60
N TYR A 95 -58.11 12.38 -19.51
CA TYR A 95 -57.12 13.39 -19.88
C TYR A 95 -56.85 14.40 -18.76
N SER A 96 -57.87 14.77 -17.97
CA SER A 96 -57.70 15.58 -16.76
C SER A 96 -56.84 14.86 -15.73
N LYS A 97 -57.13 13.57 -15.49
CA LYS A 97 -56.35 12.70 -14.62
C LYS A 97 -54.90 12.59 -15.08
N LEU A 98 -54.67 12.41 -16.38
CA LEU A 98 -53.34 12.40 -16.99
C LEU A 98 -52.59 13.72 -16.70
N ARG A 99 -53.23 14.88 -16.91
CA ARG A 99 -52.62 16.19 -16.62
C ARG A 99 -52.29 16.37 -15.15
N VAL A 100 -53.15 15.90 -14.24
CA VAL A 100 -52.89 15.93 -12.79
C VAL A 100 -51.74 14.99 -12.43
N GLN A 101 -51.66 13.79 -13.02
CA GLN A 101 -50.56 12.84 -12.81
C GLN A 101 -49.22 13.39 -13.32
N MET A 102 -49.23 14.09 -14.45
CA MET A 102 -48.06 14.80 -14.97
C MET A 102 -47.60 15.92 -14.03
N LYS A 103 -48.54 16.74 -13.52
CA LYS A 103 -48.23 17.79 -12.53
C LYS A 103 -47.69 17.24 -11.20
N THR A 104 -48.16 16.07 -10.78
CA THR A 104 -47.74 15.43 -9.52
C THR A 104 -46.47 14.57 -9.66
N LYS A 105 -45.77 14.67 -10.80
CA LYS A 105 -44.55 13.89 -11.13
C LYS A 105 -44.73 12.36 -11.07
N ARG A 106 -45.97 11.89 -11.15
CA ARG A 106 -46.32 10.46 -11.21
C ARG A 106 -46.32 10.00 -12.66
N HIS A 107 -45.14 10.01 -13.27
CA HIS A 107 -44.93 9.75 -14.69
C HIS A 107 -45.32 8.33 -15.12
N TYR A 108 -45.21 7.34 -14.23
CA TYR A 108 -45.62 5.96 -14.53
C TYR A 108 -47.15 5.78 -14.60
N PRO A 109 -47.93 6.16 -13.57
CA PRO A 109 -49.39 6.18 -13.69
C PRO A 109 -49.88 7.03 -14.86
N ALA A 110 -49.17 8.12 -15.18
CA ALA A 110 -49.44 8.95 -16.34
C ALA A 110 -49.27 8.17 -17.65
N LEU A 111 -48.19 7.41 -17.82
CA LEU A 111 -47.96 6.61 -19.03
C LEU A 111 -49.02 5.51 -19.21
N LYS A 112 -49.40 4.81 -18.14
CA LYS A 112 -50.48 3.81 -18.20
C LYS A 112 -51.83 4.44 -18.52
N THR A 113 -52.10 5.61 -17.95
CA THR A 113 -53.33 6.38 -18.22
C THR A 113 -53.35 6.90 -19.67
N LEU A 114 -52.18 7.25 -20.21
CA LEU A 114 -51.99 7.67 -21.61
C LEU A 114 -52.23 6.51 -22.59
N GLU A 115 -51.70 5.31 -22.31
CA GLU A 115 -51.93 4.12 -23.12
C GLU A 115 -53.41 3.70 -23.11
N GLN A 116 -54.08 3.76 -21.96
CA GLN A 116 -55.51 3.50 -21.85
C GLN A 116 -56.33 4.54 -22.63
N LEU A 117 -55.93 5.82 -22.58
CA LEU A 117 -56.56 6.88 -23.36
C LEU A 117 -56.43 6.63 -24.88
N GLU A 118 -55.26 6.21 -25.34
CA GLU A 118 -54.95 5.96 -26.77
C GLU A 118 -55.64 4.71 -27.32
N HIS A 119 -55.60 3.58 -26.59
CA HIS A 119 -56.09 2.30 -27.10
C HIS A 119 -57.56 2.05 -26.82
N THR A 120 -58.13 2.59 -25.74
CA THR A 120 -59.50 2.26 -25.32
C THR A 120 -60.50 3.37 -25.63
N TYR A 121 -60.15 4.63 -25.35
CA TYR A 121 -61.11 5.73 -25.34
C TYR A 121 -61.07 6.61 -26.59
N LEU A 122 -59.89 6.89 -27.14
CA LEU A 122 -59.73 7.72 -28.34
C LEU A 122 -60.30 7.10 -29.64
N PRO A 123 -60.25 5.78 -29.88
CA PRO A 123 -60.85 5.18 -31.07
C PRO A 123 -62.37 5.39 -31.13
N GLN A 124 -63.04 5.45 -29.98
CA GLN A 124 -64.49 5.61 -29.87
C GLN A 124 -64.97 7.05 -30.18
N VAL A 125 -64.08 8.04 -30.13
CA VAL A 125 -64.42 9.48 -30.17
C VAL A 125 -63.61 10.23 -31.26
N SER A 126 -62.95 9.48 -32.15
CA SER A 126 -62.01 9.98 -33.18
C SER A 126 -62.58 11.01 -34.16
N HIS A 127 -63.91 11.11 -34.30
CA HIS A 127 -64.57 12.05 -35.23
C HIS A 127 -64.65 13.51 -34.71
N TYR A 128 -64.33 13.76 -33.44
CA TYR A 128 -64.40 15.11 -32.87
C TYR A 128 -63.06 15.86 -32.98
N ARG A 129 -63.11 17.14 -33.37
CA ARG A 129 -61.91 17.99 -33.54
C ARG A 129 -61.05 18.12 -32.28
N PHE A 130 -61.65 18.11 -31.08
CA PHE A 130 -60.88 18.19 -29.84
C PHE A 130 -60.05 16.91 -29.58
N CYS A 131 -60.51 15.74 -30.05
CA CYS A 131 -59.75 14.49 -29.95
C CYS A 131 -58.53 14.49 -30.88
N GLN A 132 -58.59 15.14 -32.05
CA GLN A 132 -57.44 15.30 -32.93
C GLN A 132 -56.32 16.10 -32.25
N ALA A 133 -56.66 17.22 -31.60
CA ALA A 133 -55.71 17.97 -30.80
C ALA A 133 -55.13 17.18 -29.62
N MET A 134 -55.90 16.24 -29.04
CA MET A 134 -55.39 15.35 -28.00
C MET A 134 -54.42 14.32 -28.57
N VAL A 135 -54.74 13.70 -29.71
CA VAL A 135 -53.87 12.76 -30.43
C VAL A 135 -52.55 13.40 -30.83
N ASP A 136 -52.56 14.62 -31.37
CA ASP A 136 -51.35 15.37 -31.73
C ASP A 136 -50.45 15.70 -30.52
N ASN A 137 -51.04 15.74 -29.32
CA ASN A 137 -50.32 16.01 -28.08
C ASN A 137 -49.79 14.75 -27.37
N ILE A 138 -50.26 13.54 -27.72
CA ILE A 138 -49.78 12.29 -27.12
C ILE A 138 -48.28 12.07 -27.34
N PRO A 139 -47.72 12.22 -28.56
CA PRO A 139 -46.28 12.07 -28.77
C PRO A 139 -45.45 13.08 -27.97
N LYS A 140 -45.93 14.32 -27.87
CA LYS A 140 -45.28 15.38 -27.08
C LYS A 140 -45.26 15.06 -25.59
N LEU A 141 -46.35 14.51 -25.07
CA LEU A 141 -46.42 14.07 -23.67
C LEU A 141 -45.52 12.85 -23.41
N ARG A 142 -45.37 11.92 -24.37
CA ARG A 142 -44.40 10.82 -24.28
C ARG A 142 -42.96 11.34 -24.25
N GLU A 143 -42.64 12.33 -25.09
CA GLU A 143 -41.32 12.97 -25.09
C GLU A 143 -41.07 13.75 -23.80
N GLU A 144 -42.07 14.47 -23.27
CA GLU A 144 -41.96 15.17 -21.98
C GLU A 144 -41.70 14.20 -20.82
N ILE A 145 -42.41 13.07 -20.76
CA ILE A 145 -42.16 12.01 -19.77
C ILE A 145 -40.75 11.44 -19.93
N ARG A 146 -40.29 11.24 -21.18
CA ARG A 146 -38.94 10.75 -21.48
C ARG A 146 -37.88 11.72 -20.98
N GLU A 147 -37.99 13.00 -21.30
CA GLU A 147 -37.03 14.04 -20.89
C GLU A 147 -36.98 14.21 -19.36
N VAL A 148 -38.13 14.21 -18.68
CA VAL A 148 -38.16 14.30 -17.21
C VAL A 148 -37.50 13.07 -16.58
N SER A 149 -37.77 11.86 -17.09
CA SER A 149 -37.12 10.65 -16.59
C SER A 149 -35.60 10.62 -16.82
N MET A 150 -35.13 11.24 -17.92
CA MET A 150 -33.71 11.44 -18.18
C MET A 150 -33.09 12.49 -17.26
N SER A 151 -33.83 13.55 -16.90
CA SER A 151 -33.39 14.55 -15.94
C SER A 151 -33.22 13.93 -14.55
N ASP A 152 -34.22 13.19 -14.07
CA ASP A 152 -34.17 12.49 -12.77
C ASP A 152 -32.97 11.53 -12.71
N LEU A 153 -32.65 10.85 -13.81
CA LEU A 153 -31.46 10.00 -13.91
C LEU A 153 -30.15 10.81 -13.84
N LYS A 154 -30.07 11.97 -14.51
CA LYS A 154 -28.87 12.83 -14.47
C LYS A 154 -28.63 13.34 -13.06
N ASP A 155 -29.68 13.78 -12.38
CA ASP A 155 -29.62 14.24 -10.99
C ASP A 155 -29.17 13.10 -10.06
N PHE A 156 -29.69 11.89 -10.28
CA PHE A 156 -29.24 10.68 -9.58
C PHE A 156 -27.75 10.36 -9.83
N LEU A 157 -27.30 10.42 -11.09
CA LEU A 157 -25.90 10.18 -11.44
C LEU A 157 -24.95 11.23 -10.83
N GLU A 158 -25.41 12.46 -10.64
CA GLU A 158 -24.66 13.50 -9.93
C GLU A 158 -24.68 13.28 -8.41
N SER A 159 -25.83 12.87 -7.86
CA SER A 159 -25.96 12.56 -6.43
C SER A 159 -25.05 11.40 -6.04
N ILE A 160 -25.05 10.27 -6.78
CA ILE A 160 -24.15 9.15 -6.51
C ILE A 160 -22.69 9.60 -6.52
N ARG A 161 -22.31 10.48 -7.45
CA ARG A 161 -20.92 10.94 -7.54
C ARG A 161 -20.49 11.68 -6.27
N LYS A 162 -21.39 12.39 -5.59
CA LYS A 162 -21.10 13.08 -4.32
C LYS A 162 -21.11 12.12 -3.14
N HIS A 163 -21.98 11.11 -3.16
CA HIS A 163 -22.15 10.16 -2.07
C HIS A 163 -21.23 8.93 -2.18
N SER A 164 -20.58 8.68 -3.31
CA SER A 164 -19.73 7.50 -3.53
C SER A 164 -18.61 7.39 -2.52
N GLU A 165 -18.00 8.51 -2.12
CA GLU A 165 -16.96 8.51 -1.08
C GLU A 165 -17.50 8.02 0.26
N ARG A 166 -18.66 8.52 0.68
CA ARG A 166 -19.29 8.12 1.94
C ARG A 166 -19.76 6.66 1.92
N ILE A 167 -20.29 6.20 0.79
CA ILE A 167 -20.70 4.80 0.59
C ILE A 167 -19.49 3.88 0.71
N GLY A 168 -18.37 4.25 0.07
CA GLY A 168 -17.13 3.49 0.15
C GLY A 168 -16.55 3.45 1.57
N GLU A 169 -16.60 4.56 2.30
CA GLU A 169 -16.19 4.61 3.71
C GLU A 169 -17.03 3.66 4.58
N THR A 170 -18.37 3.72 4.46
CA THR A 170 -19.25 2.81 5.21
C THR A 170 -19.03 1.35 4.85
N ALA A 171 -18.82 1.05 3.56
CA ALA A 171 -18.56 -0.31 3.10
C ALA A 171 -17.23 -0.86 3.61
N MET A 172 -16.17 -0.04 3.60
CA MET A 172 -14.86 -0.45 4.14
C MET A 172 -14.90 -0.61 5.67
N LYS A 173 -15.62 0.25 6.40
CA LYS A 173 -15.83 0.08 7.86
C LYS A 173 -16.60 -1.19 8.20
N GLN A 174 -17.67 -1.49 7.46
CA GLN A 174 -18.45 -2.72 7.64
C GLN A 174 -17.61 -3.97 7.35
N ALA A 175 -16.82 -3.98 6.27
CA ALA A 175 -15.91 -5.09 5.97
C ALA A 175 -14.83 -5.28 7.05
N GLN A 176 -14.32 -4.18 7.63
CA GLN A 176 -13.37 -4.23 8.74
C GLN A 176 -13.98 -4.79 10.02
N GLN A 177 -15.23 -4.43 10.34
CA GLN A 177 -15.97 -4.99 11.48
C GLN A 177 -16.26 -6.49 11.28
N GLN A 178 -16.69 -6.91 10.09
CA GLN A 178 -16.89 -8.32 9.76
C GLN A 178 -15.60 -9.14 9.91
N ARG A 179 -14.45 -8.60 9.48
CA ARG A 179 -13.15 -9.26 9.67
C ARG A 179 -12.72 -9.33 11.14
N THR A 180 -13.03 -8.31 11.93
CA THR A 180 -12.77 -8.32 13.39
C THR A 180 -13.61 -9.41 14.06
N LEU A 181 -14.87 -9.55 13.64
CA LEU A 181 -15.77 -10.60 14.10
C LEU A 181 -15.30 -12.00 13.68
N ASP A 182 -14.88 -12.18 12.42
CA ASP A 182 -14.35 -13.45 11.90
C ASP A 182 -13.01 -13.83 12.54
N ASN A 183 -12.14 -12.85 12.83
CA ASN A 183 -10.90 -13.08 13.57
C ASN A 183 -11.20 -13.56 15.00
N ILE A 184 -12.20 -12.96 15.68
CA ILE A 184 -12.63 -13.38 17.02
C ILE A 184 -13.23 -14.80 16.99
N LEU A 185 -14.05 -15.13 15.99
CA LEU A 185 -14.62 -16.47 15.79
C LEU A 185 -13.54 -17.52 15.46
N SER A 186 -12.51 -17.14 14.69
CA SER A 186 -11.37 -18.00 14.37
C SER A 186 -10.48 -18.28 15.59
N LEU A 187 -10.35 -17.31 16.52
CA LEU A 187 -9.64 -17.47 17.79
C LEU A 187 -10.43 -18.37 18.77
N GLN A 188 -11.77 -18.28 18.80
CA GLN A 188 -12.61 -19.20 19.59
C GLN A 188 -12.54 -20.64 19.07
N THR A 189 -12.47 -20.84 17.76
CA THR A 189 -12.39 -22.18 17.15
C THR A 189 -11.06 -22.89 17.47
N LYS A 190 -9.99 -22.15 17.75
CA LYS A 190 -8.67 -22.71 18.14
C LYS A 190 -8.53 -23.02 19.64
N CYS A 191 -9.47 -22.62 20.51
CA CYS A 191 -9.47 -22.96 21.95
C CYS A 191 -10.36 -24.18 22.32
N GLY A 192 -11.00 -24.84 21.33
CA GLY A 192 -11.98 -25.91 21.55
C GLY A 192 -11.45 -27.34 21.50
N LEU A 193 -10.23 -27.64 21.94
CA LEU A 193 -9.71 -29.03 21.98
C LEU A 193 -8.97 -29.31 23.28
N GLY A 194 -9.72 -29.69 24.32
CA GLY A 194 -9.15 -30.41 25.45
C GLY A 194 -9.84 -30.21 26.79
N ARG A 195 -10.97 -30.91 27.02
CA ARG A 195 -11.30 -31.50 28.33
C ARG A 195 -12.48 -32.46 28.24
N LYS A 196 -12.17 -33.76 28.21
CA LYS A 196 -13.10 -34.85 28.52
C LYS A 196 -13.44 -34.81 30.01
N TYR A 197 -14.72 -34.79 30.39
CA TYR A 197 -15.22 -35.47 31.59
C TYR A 197 -16.72 -35.81 31.48
N LYS A 198 -16.98 -37.13 31.49
CA LYS A 198 -18.15 -37.92 31.97
C LYS A 198 -19.58 -37.31 31.97
N LYS A 199 -20.36 -37.74 30.97
CA LYS A 199 -21.58 -38.60 31.05
C LYS A 199 -22.41 -38.58 32.36
N ASP A 200 -23.65 -38.08 32.29
CA ASP A 200 -24.87 -38.88 32.59
C ASP A 200 -26.18 -38.28 32.01
N LYS A 201 -27.14 -39.20 31.79
CA LYS A 201 -28.49 -39.19 31.15
C LYS A 201 -29.44 -38.03 31.54
N CYS A 202 -30.54 -37.62 30.87
CA CYS A 202 -31.54 -38.33 30.04
C CYS A 202 -32.54 -37.34 29.33
N LEU A 203 -32.99 -37.69 28.11
CA LEU A 203 -34.35 -37.58 27.48
C LEU A 203 -35.22 -36.28 27.50
N SER A 204 -35.28 -35.59 26.34
CA SER A 204 -36.44 -35.20 25.46
C SER A 204 -37.79 -34.63 26.02
N PRO A 205 -38.68 -34.04 25.17
CA PRO A 205 -38.61 -32.74 24.47
C PRO A 205 -39.89 -31.87 24.66
N GLU A 206 -39.81 -30.60 24.25
CA GLU A 206 -40.90 -29.67 23.83
C GLU A 206 -42.08 -29.31 24.78
N VAL A 207 -42.31 -28.00 24.96
CA VAL A 207 -43.47 -27.21 24.47
C VAL A 207 -43.68 -25.94 25.33
N ASN A 208 -43.57 -24.79 24.66
CA ASN A 208 -44.23 -23.48 24.82
C ASN A 208 -44.51 -22.87 26.21
N GLY A 209 -44.09 -21.60 26.33
CA GLY A 209 -44.98 -20.53 26.78
C GLY A 209 -44.51 -19.71 27.99
N THR A 210 -44.05 -18.48 27.69
CA THR A 210 -44.26 -17.24 28.46
C THR A 210 -43.79 -17.16 29.92
N SER A 211 -42.74 -16.33 30.14
CA SER A 211 -42.31 -15.80 31.45
C SER A 211 -43.39 -14.93 32.13
N PRO A 212 -43.31 -14.67 33.46
CA PRO A 212 -42.46 -13.56 33.92
C PRO A 212 -41.73 -13.76 35.27
N MET A 213 -40.60 -13.04 35.39
CA MET A 213 -39.99 -12.44 36.59
C MET A 213 -39.55 -13.32 37.78
N SER A 214 -38.24 -13.37 38.01
CA SER A 214 -37.63 -13.16 39.34
C SER A 214 -36.17 -12.75 39.19
N GLU A 215 -35.83 -11.67 39.88
CA GLU A 215 -34.54 -10.99 39.96
C GLU A 215 -33.45 -11.89 40.58
N GLN A 216 -32.23 -11.82 40.04
CA GLN A 216 -31.02 -11.96 40.85
C GLN A 216 -29.90 -11.10 40.26
N ASP A 217 -29.68 -10.01 40.99
CA ASP A 217 -28.47 -9.21 41.12
C ASP A 217 -27.17 -10.04 41.05
N SER A 218 -26.25 -9.61 40.18
CA SER A 218 -24.81 -9.81 40.31
C SER A 218 -24.11 -8.82 39.39
N GLY A 219 -23.78 -7.66 39.94
CA GLY A 219 -23.09 -6.57 39.27
C GLY A 219 -21.76 -6.95 38.63
N ILE A 220 -21.60 -6.55 37.37
CA ILE A 220 -20.32 -6.35 36.70
C ILE A 220 -20.44 -5.02 35.96
N LEU A 221 -19.70 -4.04 36.48
CA LEU A 221 -19.29 -2.75 35.92
C LEU A 221 -19.89 -2.39 34.55
N ASP A 222 -20.79 -1.41 34.59
CA ASP A 222 -21.22 -0.57 33.48
C ASP A 222 -19.99 -0.02 32.74
N ILE A 223 -19.62 -0.67 31.64
CA ILE A 223 -18.96 0.02 30.53
C ILE A 223 -20.13 0.65 29.79
N GLU A 224 -20.17 1.98 29.79
CA GLU A 224 -21.11 2.78 29.02
C GLU A 224 -21.17 2.20 27.59
N ASP A 225 -22.27 1.52 27.28
CA ASP A 225 -22.69 1.22 25.92
C ASP A 225 -22.89 2.58 25.23
N ASP A 226 -21.81 3.13 24.67
CA ASP A 226 -21.91 4.13 23.61
C ASP A 226 -22.81 3.50 22.55
N GLU A 227 -24.02 4.03 22.46
CA GLU A 227 -25.08 3.62 21.55
C GLU A 227 -24.48 3.20 20.20
N ASP A 228 -24.57 1.90 19.90
CA ASP A 228 -24.45 1.39 18.56
C ASP A 228 -25.51 2.10 17.70
N GLU A 229 -25.18 3.27 17.16
CA GLU A 229 -25.75 3.73 15.91
C GLU A 229 -25.39 2.65 14.88
N GLU A 230 -26.29 1.67 14.72
CA GLU A 230 -26.32 0.78 13.57
C GLU A 230 -26.20 1.67 12.33
N ALA A 231 -24.98 1.78 11.80
CA ALA A 231 -24.72 2.56 10.62
C ALA A 231 -25.66 2.02 9.52
N PRO A 232 -26.56 2.85 8.98
CA PRO A 232 -27.57 2.39 8.02
C PRO A 232 -26.85 1.63 6.91
N GLY A 233 -27.40 0.46 6.55
CA GLY A 233 -26.83 -0.37 5.50
C GLY A 233 -26.56 0.46 4.24
N THR A 234 -25.54 0.11 3.46
CA THR A 234 -25.23 0.78 2.18
C THR A 234 -26.44 0.93 1.24
N GLN A 235 -27.47 0.10 1.46
CA GLN A 235 -28.77 0.08 0.80
C GLN A 235 -29.70 1.25 1.18
N ASP A 236 -29.57 1.83 2.37
CA ASP A 236 -30.39 2.97 2.86
C ASP A 236 -29.80 4.34 2.52
N LEU A 237 -28.54 4.39 2.04
CA LEU A 237 -27.87 5.65 1.70
C LEU A 237 -28.25 6.22 0.33
N VAL A 238 -28.82 5.41 -0.58
CA VAL A 238 -29.08 5.81 -1.98
C VAL A 238 -30.45 5.32 -2.45
N ASP A 239 -31.30 6.25 -2.89
CA ASP A 239 -32.56 5.92 -3.54
C ASP A 239 -32.33 5.54 -5.03
N PHE A 240 -32.36 4.25 -5.33
CA PHE A 240 -32.24 3.71 -6.70
C PHE A 240 -33.52 3.83 -7.54
N SER A 241 -34.62 4.33 -6.97
CA SER A 241 -35.91 4.51 -7.66
C SER A 241 -35.81 5.24 -9.01
N PRO A 242 -34.99 6.30 -9.18
CA PRO A 242 -34.85 6.99 -10.46
C PRO A 242 -34.33 6.07 -11.58
N VAL A 243 -33.40 5.16 -11.27
CA VAL A 243 -32.85 4.21 -12.25
C VAL A 243 -33.91 3.20 -12.67
N TYR A 244 -34.62 2.60 -11.73
CA TYR A 244 -35.65 1.60 -12.03
C TYR A 244 -36.83 2.22 -12.78
N ARG A 245 -37.27 3.43 -12.37
CA ARG A 245 -38.32 4.17 -13.07
C ARG A 245 -37.93 4.47 -14.51
N CYS A 246 -36.70 4.93 -14.72
CA CYS A 246 -36.20 5.26 -16.05
C CYS A 246 -36.04 4.01 -16.92
N LEU A 247 -35.45 2.93 -16.39
CA LEU A 247 -35.34 1.64 -17.06
C LEU A 247 -36.71 1.10 -17.48
N HIS A 248 -37.69 1.18 -16.58
CA HIS A 248 -39.05 0.70 -16.86
C HIS A 248 -39.76 1.56 -17.91
N ILE A 249 -39.69 2.90 -17.82
CA ILE A 249 -40.27 3.81 -18.82
C ILE A 249 -39.68 3.54 -20.20
N TYR A 250 -38.36 3.40 -20.32
CA TYR A 250 -37.70 3.10 -21.60
C TYR A 250 -38.02 1.71 -22.14
N THR A 251 -38.31 0.75 -21.25
CA THR A 251 -38.80 -0.59 -21.63
C THR A 251 -40.21 -0.50 -22.22
N VAL A 252 -41.12 0.23 -21.57
CA VAL A 252 -42.50 0.43 -22.06
C VAL A 252 -42.52 1.20 -23.40
N LEU A 253 -41.58 2.14 -23.58
CA LEU A 253 -41.41 2.89 -24.83
C LEU A 253 -40.67 2.10 -25.94
N GLY A 254 -40.28 0.84 -25.71
CA GLY A 254 -39.59 0.00 -26.69
C GLY A 254 -38.16 0.46 -27.05
N SER A 255 -37.56 1.34 -26.25
CA SER A 255 -36.24 1.96 -26.51
C SER A 255 -35.20 1.58 -25.44
N ARG A 256 -35.29 0.36 -24.90
CA ARG A 256 -34.45 -0.13 -23.80
C ARG A 256 -32.95 -0.08 -24.12
N GLU A 257 -32.54 -0.49 -25.32
CA GLU A 257 -31.13 -0.51 -25.74
C GLU A 257 -30.47 0.88 -25.73
N VAL A 258 -31.24 1.93 -26.05
CA VAL A 258 -30.75 3.32 -26.05
C VAL A 258 -30.42 3.76 -24.63
N PHE A 259 -31.26 3.38 -23.66
CA PHE A 259 -31.03 3.66 -22.24
C PHE A 259 -29.83 2.89 -21.69
N GLU A 260 -29.72 1.58 -21.97
CA GLU A 260 -28.60 0.76 -21.54
C GLU A 260 -27.27 1.32 -22.06
N ASN A 261 -27.21 1.67 -23.35
CA ASN A 261 -26.03 2.28 -23.95
C ASN A 261 -25.70 3.65 -23.34
N TYR A 262 -26.70 4.49 -23.08
CA TYR A 262 -26.51 5.79 -22.43
C TYR A 262 -25.96 5.64 -21.01
N TYR A 263 -26.59 4.78 -20.20
CA TYR A 263 -26.20 4.51 -18.82
C TYR A 263 -24.76 3.98 -18.76
N ARG A 264 -24.44 2.93 -19.52
CA ARG A 264 -23.07 2.35 -19.58
C ARG A 264 -22.03 3.36 -20.04
N LYS A 265 -22.35 4.23 -21.00
CA LYS A 265 -21.45 5.27 -21.49
C LYS A 265 -21.18 6.35 -20.44
N GLN A 266 -22.21 6.76 -19.67
CA GLN A 266 -22.03 7.74 -18.60
C GLN A 266 -21.28 7.16 -17.41
N ARG A 267 -21.62 5.95 -16.96
CA ARG A 267 -20.91 5.29 -15.87
C ARG A 267 -19.44 5.01 -16.22
N ARG A 268 -19.12 4.64 -17.47
CA ARG A 268 -17.73 4.50 -17.94
C ARG A 268 -16.96 5.83 -17.90
N LYS A 269 -17.61 6.97 -18.16
CA LYS A 269 -16.99 8.30 -17.99
C LYS A 269 -16.77 8.63 -16.51
N GLN A 270 -17.74 8.34 -15.65
CA GLN A 270 -17.61 8.54 -14.21
C GLN A 270 -16.51 7.66 -13.59
N ALA A 271 -16.43 6.39 -13.98
CA ALA A 271 -15.34 5.50 -13.59
C ALA A 271 -13.97 6.11 -13.93
N ARG A 272 -13.81 6.64 -15.15
CA ARG A 272 -12.55 7.29 -15.55
C ARG A 272 -12.18 8.51 -14.70
N LEU A 273 -13.16 9.23 -14.16
CA LEU A 273 -12.93 10.39 -13.29
C LEU A 273 -12.60 9.95 -11.86
N VAL A 274 -13.29 8.95 -11.32
CA VAL A 274 -13.02 8.37 -9.99
C VAL A 274 -11.61 7.75 -9.93
N LEU A 275 -11.16 7.16 -11.03
CA LEU A 275 -9.83 6.54 -11.14
C LEU A 275 -8.68 7.54 -11.36
N GLN A 276 -8.95 8.85 -11.35
CA GLN A 276 -7.87 9.85 -11.42
C GLN A 276 -7.39 10.19 -10.01
N PRO A 277 -6.13 9.85 -9.66
CA PRO A 277 -5.59 10.18 -8.34
C PRO A 277 -5.45 11.70 -8.18
N SER A 278 -5.71 12.21 -6.97
CA SER A 278 -5.39 13.61 -6.63
C SER A 278 -3.88 13.82 -6.57
N SER A 279 -3.38 14.98 -7.01
CA SER A 279 -1.94 15.29 -7.05
C SER A 279 -1.21 15.14 -5.72
N ASN A 280 -1.92 15.36 -4.59
CA ASN A 280 -1.34 15.35 -3.25
C ASN A 280 -1.59 14.02 -2.52
N MET A 281 -1.98 12.96 -3.23
CA MET A 281 -2.32 11.66 -2.62
C MET A 281 -1.14 11.04 -1.86
N HIS A 282 0.10 11.34 -2.25
CA HIS A 282 1.32 10.79 -1.65
C HIS A 282 1.72 11.45 -0.32
N GLU A 283 1.17 12.62 0.02
CA GLU A 283 1.57 13.39 1.20
C GLU A 283 0.83 12.97 2.48
N THR A 284 -0.40 12.46 2.36
CA THR A 284 -1.25 12.12 3.51
C THR A 284 -2.02 10.81 3.31
N LEU A 285 -2.16 10.05 4.40
CA LEU A 285 -2.97 8.84 4.48
C LEU A 285 -4.45 9.11 4.11
N ASP A 286 -4.96 10.30 4.46
CA ASP A 286 -6.31 10.75 4.11
C ASP A 286 -6.52 10.83 2.59
N GLY A 287 -5.49 11.23 1.82
CA GLY A 287 -5.54 11.23 0.36
C GLY A 287 -5.76 9.82 -0.22
N TYR A 288 -5.04 8.82 0.30
CA TYR A 288 -5.24 7.42 -0.10
C TYR A 288 -6.62 6.89 0.33
N ARG A 289 -7.08 7.23 1.54
CA ARG A 289 -8.42 6.82 2.03
C ARG A 289 -9.51 7.31 1.11
N LYS A 290 -9.52 8.61 0.79
CA LYS A 290 -10.51 9.21 -0.12
C LYS A 290 -10.49 8.56 -1.49
N TYR A 291 -9.30 8.30 -2.03
CA TYR A 291 -9.16 7.62 -3.32
C TYR A 291 -9.76 6.20 -3.30
N PHE A 292 -9.44 5.39 -2.31
CA PHE A 292 -10.01 4.04 -2.19
C PHE A 292 -11.51 4.06 -1.91
N HIS A 293 -11.99 4.94 -1.03
CA HIS A 293 -13.41 5.10 -0.75
C HIS A 293 -14.21 5.44 -2.02
N GLN A 294 -13.71 6.35 -2.85
CA GLN A 294 -14.38 6.69 -4.11
C GLN A 294 -14.46 5.50 -5.08
N ILE A 295 -13.42 4.67 -5.16
CA ILE A 295 -13.41 3.46 -5.99
C ILE A 295 -14.39 2.41 -5.44
N VAL A 296 -14.30 2.09 -4.14
CA VAL A 296 -15.19 1.11 -3.51
C VAL A 296 -16.65 1.54 -3.67
N GLY A 297 -16.97 2.80 -3.37
CA GLY A 297 -18.34 3.30 -3.52
C GLY A 297 -18.86 3.25 -4.95
N PHE A 298 -17.99 3.41 -5.96
CA PHE A 298 -18.39 3.22 -7.35
C PHE A 298 -18.77 1.76 -7.64
N PHE A 299 -17.93 0.79 -7.21
CA PHE A 299 -18.16 -0.62 -7.49
C PHE A 299 -19.28 -1.24 -6.65
N VAL A 300 -19.49 -0.80 -5.40
CA VAL A 300 -20.63 -1.20 -4.55
C VAL A 300 -21.96 -0.80 -5.21
N VAL A 301 -22.02 0.41 -5.78
CA VAL A 301 -23.20 0.87 -6.53
C VAL A 301 -23.43 0.03 -7.79
N GLU A 302 -22.38 -0.30 -8.55
CA GLU A 302 -22.52 -1.15 -9.74
C GLU A 302 -22.92 -2.59 -9.38
N ASP A 303 -22.39 -3.14 -8.30
CA ASP A 303 -22.74 -4.48 -7.82
C ASP A 303 -24.20 -4.53 -7.33
N HIS A 304 -24.67 -3.49 -6.63
CA HIS A 304 -26.08 -3.37 -6.28
C HIS A 304 -26.98 -3.32 -7.52
N ILE A 305 -26.59 -2.57 -8.55
CA ILE A 305 -27.34 -2.48 -9.81
C ILE A 305 -27.30 -3.80 -10.58
N LEU A 306 -26.20 -4.56 -10.54
CA LEU A 306 -26.12 -5.89 -11.13
C LEU A 306 -27.18 -6.83 -10.55
N HIS A 307 -27.36 -6.83 -9.23
CA HIS A 307 -28.29 -7.73 -8.54
C HIS A 307 -29.75 -7.26 -8.62
N THR A 308 -30.00 -5.97 -8.80
CA THR A 308 -31.35 -5.39 -8.75
C THR A 308 -31.94 -5.01 -10.11
N ALA A 309 -31.12 -4.63 -11.09
CA ALA A 309 -31.57 -4.20 -12.41
C ALA A 309 -31.28 -5.27 -13.48
N PHE A 310 -32.21 -6.22 -13.64
CA PHE A 310 -32.09 -7.32 -14.61
C PHE A 310 -31.76 -6.84 -16.04
N GLY A 311 -30.51 -7.08 -16.46
CA GLY A 311 -30.01 -6.85 -17.81
C GLY A 311 -29.47 -5.44 -18.12
N LEU A 312 -29.53 -4.49 -17.17
CA LEU A 312 -28.93 -3.16 -17.36
C LEU A 312 -27.39 -3.25 -17.39
N VAL A 313 -26.85 -4.06 -16.47
CA VAL A 313 -25.43 -4.31 -16.29
C VAL A 313 -25.19 -5.82 -16.30
N ASN A 314 -24.17 -6.27 -17.03
CA ASN A 314 -23.79 -7.67 -17.09
C ASN A 314 -22.48 -7.89 -16.35
N ARG A 315 -22.25 -9.10 -15.83
CA ARG A 315 -21.01 -9.45 -15.13
C ARG A 315 -19.76 -9.16 -15.97
N ALA A 316 -19.77 -9.53 -17.26
CA ALA A 316 -18.68 -9.24 -18.19
C ALA A 316 -18.35 -7.73 -18.34
N TYR A 317 -19.35 -6.85 -18.27
CA TYR A 317 -19.12 -5.40 -18.32
C TYR A 317 -18.46 -4.89 -17.04
N ILE A 318 -18.89 -5.41 -15.89
CA ILE A 318 -18.31 -5.07 -14.59
C ILE A 318 -16.86 -5.57 -14.52
N ASP A 319 -16.59 -6.79 -15.00
CA ASP A 319 -15.24 -7.36 -15.05
C ASP A 319 -14.32 -6.50 -15.96
N GLU A 320 -14.78 -6.08 -17.14
CA GLU A 320 -14.02 -5.14 -18.01
C GLU A 320 -13.74 -3.79 -17.34
N LEU A 321 -14.72 -3.25 -16.60
CA LEU A 321 -14.53 -2.00 -15.86
C LEU A 321 -13.55 -2.18 -14.69
N TRP A 322 -13.63 -3.32 -14.00
CA TRP A 322 -12.74 -3.67 -12.91
C TRP A 322 -11.29 -3.84 -13.40
N ASP A 323 -11.06 -4.53 -14.52
CA ASP A 323 -9.72 -4.66 -15.09
C ASP A 323 -9.09 -3.30 -15.45
N LEU A 324 -9.89 -2.40 -16.02
CA LEU A 324 -9.45 -1.02 -16.30
C LEU A 324 -9.15 -0.25 -15.01
N ALA A 325 -10.00 -0.40 -13.99
CA ALA A 325 -9.85 0.24 -12.69
C ALA A 325 -8.62 -0.25 -11.94
N LEU A 326 -8.42 -1.57 -11.92
CA LEU A 326 -7.30 -2.25 -11.30
C LEU A 326 -5.98 -1.84 -11.95
N SER A 327 -5.90 -1.85 -13.28
CA SER A 327 -4.72 -1.41 -14.02
C SER A 327 -4.33 0.05 -13.69
N LYS A 328 -5.30 0.96 -13.67
CA LYS A 328 -5.07 2.37 -13.30
C LYS A 328 -4.70 2.56 -11.84
N THR A 329 -5.37 1.84 -10.95
CA THR A 329 -5.13 1.89 -9.50
C THR A 329 -3.73 1.39 -9.18
N MET A 330 -3.29 0.28 -9.79
CA MET A 330 -1.92 -0.20 -9.65
C MET A 330 -0.90 0.81 -10.17
N ALA A 331 -1.13 1.43 -11.33
CA ALA A 331 -0.23 2.47 -11.86
C ALA A 331 -0.15 3.70 -10.93
N ALA A 332 -1.29 4.13 -10.39
CA ALA A 332 -1.35 5.21 -9.41
C ALA A 332 -0.59 4.83 -8.12
N LEU A 333 -0.83 3.64 -7.57
CA LEU A 333 -0.17 3.17 -6.35
C LEU A 333 1.33 3.01 -6.53
N ARG A 334 1.81 2.44 -7.65
CA ARG A 334 3.25 2.35 -7.95
C ARG A 334 3.92 3.71 -8.01
N THR A 335 3.24 4.69 -8.62
CA THR A 335 3.76 6.05 -8.73
C THR A 335 3.82 6.72 -7.36
N HIS A 336 2.74 6.69 -6.58
CA HIS A 336 2.64 7.41 -5.31
C HIS A 336 3.39 6.73 -4.16
N SER A 337 3.50 5.39 -4.17
CA SER A 337 4.34 4.63 -3.21
C SER A 337 5.82 4.95 -3.36
N SER A 338 6.31 5.18 -4.59
CA SER A 338 7.72 5.51 -4.84
C SER A 338 8.18 6.83 -4.20
N TYR A 339 7.25 7.77 -3.98
CA TYR A 339 7.53 9.05 -3.30
C TYR A 339 7.45 8.94 -1.77
N CYS A 340 6.87 7.86 -1.25
CA CYS A 340 6.76 7.66 0.19
C CYS A 340 8.15 7.34 0.77
N SER A 341 8.60 8.15 1.73
CA SER A 341 9.88 7.97 2.42
C SER A 341 9.72 7.60 3.90
N ASP A 342 8.49 7.59 4.42
CA ASP A 342 8.21 7.27 5.83
C ASP A 342 7.76 5.81 5.98
N PRO A 343 8.47 4.99 6.79
CA PRO A 343 8.04 3.64 7.12
C PRO A 343 6.61 3.54 7.69
N ASN A 344 6.17 4.50 8.50
CA ASN A 344 4.86 4.40 9.15
C ASN A 344 3.72 4.62 8.15
N LEU A 345 3.83 5.66 7.32
CA LEU A 345 2.86 5.91 6.24
C LEU A 345 2.77 4.74 5.26
N MET A 346 3.88 4.05 4.99
CA MET A 346 3.90 2.87 4.11
C MET A 346 3.20 1.66 4.74
N LEU A 347 3.33 1.46 6.06
CA LEU A 347 2.59 0.43 6.79
C LEU A 347 1.08 0.73 6.80
N ASP A 348 0.71 1.98 7.05
CA ASP A 348 -0.68 2.40 7.03
C ASP A 348 -1.30 2.28 5.64
N LEU A 349 -0.53 2.60 4.58
CA LEU A 349 -0.92 2.39 3.19
C LEU A 349 -1.12 0.90 2.90
N LYS A 350 -0.22 0.02 3.37
CA LYS A 350 -0.37 -1.43 3.26
C LYS A 350 -1.67 -1.90 3.92
N ASN A 351 -1.96 -1.48 5.15
CA ASN A 351 -3.18 -1.87 5.85
C ASN A 351 -4.42 -1.38 5.10
N LEU A 352 -4.39 -0.16 4.58
CA LEU A 352 -5.48 0.39 3.79
C LEU A 352 -5.72 -0.38 2.47
N ILE A 353 -4.66 -0.81 1.79
CA ILE A 353 -4.75 -1.63 0.57
C ILE A 353 -5.30 -3.02 0.89
N VAL A 354 -4.88 -3.62 2.01
CA VAL A 354 -5.44 -4.90 2.46
C VAL A 354 -6.94 -4.76 2.74
N HIS A 355 -7.36 -3.72 3.49
CA HIS A 355 -8.78 -3.46 3.72
C HIS A 355 -9.56 -3.21 2.43
N PHE A 356 -8.96 -2.52 1.47
CA PHE A 356 -9.53 -2.28 0.15
C PHE A 356 -9.72 -3.59 -0.65
N ALA A 357 -8.70 -4.46 -0.64
CA ALA A 357 -8.76 -5.77 -1.28
C ALA A 357 -9.81 -6.68 -0.62
N ASP A 358 -9.82 -6.79 0.70
CA ASP A 358 -10.77 -7.60 1.46
C ASP A 358 -12.22 -7.15 1.18
N THR A 359 -12.47 -5.83 1.21
CA THR A 359 -13.80 -5.27 0.95
C THR A 359 -14.29 -5.69 -0.44
N LEU A 360 -13.47 -5.55 -1.47
CA LEU A 360 -13.84 -5.91 -2.85
C LEU A 360 -13.93 -7.42 -3.07
N GLN A 361 -13.13 -8.21 -2.37
CA GLN A 361 -13.25 -9.67 -2.37
C GLN A 361 -14.59 -10.12 -1.79
N GLY A 362 -15.10 -9.42 -0.76
CA GLY A 362 -16.45 -9.64 -0.20
C GLY A 362 -17.58 -9.45 -1.22
N TYR A 363 -17.42 -8.52 -2.17
CA TYR A 363 -18.34 -8.33 -3.31
C TYR A 363 -18.03 -9.26 -4.51
N GLY A 364 -17.07 -10.17 -4.37
CA GLY A 364 -16.73 -11.17 -5.38
C GLY A 364 -15.85 -10.67 -6.53
N PHE A 365 -15.10 -9.57 -6.36
CA PHE A 365 -14.15 -9.09 -7.37
C PHE A 365 -12.78 -9.79 -7.25
N PRO A 366 -12.06 -10.05 -8.36
CA PRO A 366 -10.73 -10.64 -8.31
C PRO A 366 -9.68 -9.63 -7.84
N VAL A 367 -9.00 -9.92 -6.73
CA VAL A 367 -8.05 -9.00 -6.05
C VAL A 367 -6.59 -9.46 -6.05
N ASN A 368 -6.26 -10.60 -6.66
CA ASN A 368 -4.91 -11.19 -6.62
C ASN A 368 -3.79 -10.22 -7.05
N GLN A 369 -4.03 -9.39 -8.07
CA GLN A 369 -3.05 -8.41 -8.54
C GLN A 369 -2.75 -7.30 -7.51
N LEU A 370 -3.68 -7.02 -6.59
CA LEU A 370 -3.44 -6.09 -5.49
C LEU A 370 -2.47 -6.68 -4.46
N PHE A 371 -2.57 -7.99 -4.20
CA PHE A 371 -1.61 -8.69 -3.34
C PHE A 371 -0.22 -8.80 -3.99
N ASP A 372 -0.14 -9.02 -5.30
CA ASP A 372 1.14 -8.96 -6.02
C ASP A 372 1.79 -7.57 -5.91
N MET A 373 0.99 -6.51 -6.03
CA MET A 373 1.45 -5.13 -5.87
C MET A 373 1.88 -4.84 -4.42
N LEU A 374 1.24 -5.43 -3.40
CA LEU A 374 1.70 -5.35 -2.01
C LEU A 374 3.10 -5.96 -1.83
N LEU A 375 3.43 -7.02 -2.57
CA LEU A 375 4.80 -7.58 -2.58
C LEU A 375 5.82 -6.65 -3.24
N GLU A 376 5.42 -5.84 -4.24
CA GLU A 376 6.28 -4.79 -4.79
C GLU A 376 6.50 -3.64 -3.79
N ILE A 377 5.42 -3.20 -3.12
CA ILE A 377 5.46 -2.20 -2.03
C ILE A 377 6.36 -2.66 -0.88
N ARG A 378 6.37 -3.96 -0.56
CA ARG A 378 7.26 -4.56 0.44
C ARG A 378 8.73 -4.30 0.12
N ASP A 379 9.13 -4.47 -1.13
CA ASP A 379 10.53 -4.31 -1.52
C ASP A 379 10.95 -2.84 -1.39
N GLN A 380 10.04 -1.91 -1.72
CA GLN A 380 10.24 -0.48 -1.46
C GLN A 380 10.31 -0.17 0.05
N TYR A 381 9.42 -0.74 0.85
CA TYR A 381 9.43 -0.61 2.31
C TYR A 381 10.74 -1.11 2.92
N SER A 382 11.23 -2.25 2.44
CA SER A 382 12.52 -2.82 2.84
C SER A 382 13.66 -1.85 2.53
N GLU A 383 13.65 -1.21 1.36
CA GLU A 383 14.67 -0.22 0.98
C GLU A 383 14.61 1.06 1.82
N ILE A 384 13.40 1.54 2.17
CA ILE A 384 13.20 2.70 3.06
C ILE A 384 13.72 2.37 4.47
N LEU A 385 13.38 1.19 4.99
CA LEU A 385 13.90 0.72 6.27
C LEU A 385 15.43 0.67 6.26
N LEU A 386 16.04 0.09 5.23
CA LEU A 386 17.49 0.00 5.11
C LEU A 386 18.15 1.38 5.16
N LYS A 387 17.57 2.40 4.52
CA LYS A 387 18.07 3.79 4.60
C LYS A 387 17.95 4.38 6.01
N LYS A 388 16.81 4.19 6.67
CA LYS A 388 16.60 4.65 8.06
C LYS A 388 17.60 3.99 9.00
N TRP A 389 17.76 2.68 8.91
CA TRP A 389 18.70 1.90 9.73
C TRP A 389 20.16 2.22 9.41
N ALA A 390 20.50 2.58 8.16
CA ALA A 390 21.83 3.09 7.82
C ALA A 390 22.19 4.38 8.58
N GLN A 391 21.20 5.26 8.80
CA GLN A 391 21.41 6.46 9.61
C GLN A 391 21.52 6.13 11.09
N VAL A 392 20.67 5.23 11.61
CA VAL A 392 20.72 4.78 13.00
C VAL A 392 22.07 4.13 13.32
N PHE A 393 22.56 3.22 12.46
CA PHE A 393 23.87 2.60 12.65
C PHE A 393 25.01 3.60 12.58
N ARG A 394 24.97 4.58 11.67
CA ARG A 394 25.96 5.67 11.64
C ARG A 394 25.97 6.47 12.93
N ASN A 395 24.80 6.85 13.46
CA ASN A 395 24.72 7.59 14.72
C ASN A 395 25.24 6.76 15.91
N ILE A 396 24.99 5.45 15.93
CA ILE A 396 25.50 4.54 16.97
C ILE A 396 27.02 4.41 16.88
N LEU A 397 27.56 4.25 15.68
CA LEU A 397 29.00 4.14 15.44
C LEU A 397 29.72 5.46 15.75
N ASP A 398 29.16 6.59 15.35
CA ASP A 398 29.76 7.92 15.57
C ASP A 398 29.72 8.34 17.04
N GLY A 399 28.75 7.82 17.81
CA GLY A 399 28.61 8.08 19.24
C GLY A 399 29.26 7.05 20.15
N ASP A 400 29.92 6.02 19.61
CA ASP A 400 30.58 5.00 20.42
C ASP A 400 31.94 5.48 20.91
N ASN A 401 32.30 5.08 22.14
CA ASN A 401 33.60 5.41 22.74
C ASN A 401 34.68 4.36 22.45
N TYR A 402 34.33 3.29 21.72
CA TYR A 402 35.20 2.17 21.36
C TYR A 402 36.07 1.67 22.53
N SER A 403 35.46 1.58 23.71
CA SER A 403 36.11 1.08 24.93
C SER A 403 35.32 -0.07 25.56
N PRO A 404 36.01 -1.02 26.24
CA PRO A 404 35.35 -2.07 27.01
C PRO A 404 34.38 -1.49 28.04
N ILE A 405 33.14 -1.99 28.10
CA ILE A 405 32.11 -1.45 29.02
C ILE A 405 32.46 -1.83 30.47
N PRO A 406 32.74 -0.86 31.37
CA PRO A 406 32.90 -1.13 32.79
C PRO A 406 31.52 -1.27 33.44
N VAL A 407 31.37 -2.29 34.27
CA VAL A 407 30.13 -2.60 35.00
C VAL A 407 30.46 -2.62 36.47
N ASN A 408 29.91 -1.64 37.19
CA ASN A 408 30.14 -1.48 38.62
C ASN A 408 29.08 -2.20 39.47
N ASP A 409 27.88 -2.41 38.91
CA ASP A 409 26.71 -2.93 39.62
C ASP A 409 26.09 -4.15 38.92
N GLU A 410 25.46 -5.04 39.71
CA GLU A 410 24.76 -6.23 39.18
C GLU A 410 23.54 -5.85 38.32
N GLU A 411 22.89 -4.70 38.58
CA GLU A 411 21.76 -4.21 37.79
C GLU A 411 22.18 -3.81 36.37
N MET A 412 23.31 -3.11 36.23
CA MET A 412 23.87 -2.78 34.90
C MET A 412 24.29 -4.04 34.15
N TYR A 413 24.85 -5.03 34.87
CA TYR A 413 25.20 -6.32 34.30
C TYR A 413 23.99 -7.04 33.70
N ARG A 414 22.87 -7.11 34.45
CA ARG A 414 21.61 -7.71 33.97
C ARG A 414 21.00 -6.95 32.80
N LYS A 415 21.06 -5.61 32.81
CA LYS A 415 20.56 -4.79 31.70
C LYS A 415 21.30 -5.07 30.39
N ILE A 416 22.62 -5.21 30.45
CA ILE A 416 23.44 -5.53 29.26
C ILE A 416 23.18 -6.97 28.80
N LEU A 417 23.06 -7.93 29.72
CA LEU A 417 22.69 -9.32 29.38
C LEU A 417 21.28 -9.45 28.79
N GLY A 418 20.33 -8.62 29.23
CA GLY A 418 18.99 -8.57 28.65
C GLY A 418 18.98 -8.02 27.22
N GLN A 419 19.92 -7.13 26.89
CA GLN A 419 20.07 -6.57 25.54
C GLN A 419 20.86 -7.49 24.62
N PHE A 420 21.92 -8.13 25.12
CA PHE A 420 22.82 -8.98 24.34
C PHE A 420 23.10 -10.30 25.06
N PRO A 421 22.79 -11.46 24.44
CA PRO A 421 23.08 -12.76 25.02
C PRO A 421 24.59 -13.01 25.00
N PHE A 422 25.24 -12.84 26.16
CA PHE A 422 26.66 -13.14 26.36
C PHE A 422 26.82 -14.13 27.51
N GLN A 423 27.58 -15.20 27.28
CA GLN A 423 27.89 -16.21 28.29
C GLN A 423 29.41 -16.32 28.41
N ASP A 424 29.94 -15.96 29.57
CA ASP A 424 31.35 -16.12 29.90
C ASP A 424 31.47 -16.51 31.38
N SER A 425 31.80 -17.79 31.59
CA SER A 425 31.93 -18.40 32.91
C SER A 425 33.08 -17.83 33.75
N ASP A 426 34.04 -17.14 33.12
CA ASP A 426 35.17 -16.51 33.81
C ASP A 426 34.83 -15.08 34.24
N LEU A 427 34.02 -14.37 33.45
CA LEU A 427 33.50 -13.04 33.81
C LEU A 427 32.44 -13.11 34.93
N GLU A 428 31.68 -14.20 35.00
CA GLU A 428 30.69 -14.44 36.06
C GLU A 428 31.34 -14.55 37.44
N LYS A 429 32.53 -15.15 37.53
CA LYS A 429 33.25 -15.41 38.79
C LYS A 429 34.04 -14.20 39.33
N GLN A 430 34.27 -13.16 38.54
CA GLN A 430 35.04 -11.99 38.99
C GLN A 430 34.21 -11.07 39.93
N PRO A 431 34.83 -10.42 40.94
CA PRO A 431 34.18 -9.37 41.72
C PRO A 431 34.00 -8.10 40.89
N PHE A 432 33.01 -7.27 41.23
CA PHE A 432 32.84 -5.95 40.60
C PHE A 432 33.99 -5.00 40.96
N PRO A 433 34.45 -4.12 40.04
CA PRO A 433 33.88 -3.82 38.73
C PRO A 433 34.32 -4.81 37.63
N LYS A 434 33.33 -5.37 36.91
CA LYS A 434 33.55 -6.27 35.76
C LYS A 434 33.75 -5.42 34.50
N LYS A 435 34.49 -5.92 33.51
CA LYS A 435 34.61 -5.26 32.20
C LYS A 435 34.18 -6.21 31.10
N PHE A 436 33.17 -5.82 30.32
CA PHE A 436 32.83 -6.59 29.12
C PHE A 436 33.90 -6.36 28.05
N PRO A 437 34.27 -7.39 27.27
CA PRO A 437 35.31 -7.27 26.25
C PRO A 437 34.88 -6.43 25.05
N PHE A 438 33.58 -6.16 24.90
CA PHE A 438 32.99 -5.37 23.82
C PHE A 438 32.54 -3.98 24.29
N SER A 439 32.42 -3.03 23.35
CA SER A 439 31.88 -1.68 23.60
C SER A 439 30.35 -1.62 23.47
N GLU A 440 29.74 -0.47 23.81
CA GLU A 440 28.28 -0.26 23.72
C GLU A 440 27.73 -0.43 22.29
N PHE A 441 28.60 -0.37 21.28
CA PHE A 441 28.27 -0.71 19.89
C PHE A 441 27.60 -2.09 19.75
N VAL A 442 28.12 -3.13 20.40
CA VAL A 442 27.61 -4.52 20.21
C VAL A 442 26.15 -4.67 20.68
N PRO A 443 25.80 -4.36 21.95
CA PRO A 443 24.41 -4.51 22.41
C PRO A 443 23.45 -3.56 21.70
N LYS A 444 23.88 -2.32 21.39
CA LYS A 444 23.03 -1.37 20.65
C LYS A 444 22.73 -1.88 19.24
N VAL A 445 23.75 -2.30 18.47
CA VAL A 445 23.56 -2.83 17.11
C VAL A 445 22.70 -4.09 17.13
N TYR A 446 22.93 -5.00 18.07
CA TYR A 446 22.12 -6.21 18.18
C TYR A 446 20.64 -5.91 18.50
N SER A 447 20.37 -4.98 19.42
CA SER A 447 18.99 -4.52 19.71
C SER A 447 18.34 -3.89 18.48
N GLN A 448 19.09 -3.07 17.73
CA GLN A 448 18.58 -2.45 16.50
C GLN A 448 18.30 -3.46 15.38
N ILE A 449 19.09 -4.53 15.26
CA ILE A 449 18.80 -5.62 14.33
C ILE A 449 17.50 -6.34 14.73
N LYS A 450 17.25 -6.57 16.03
CA LYS A 450 15.98 -7.13 16.50
C LYS A 450 14.78 -6.24 16.17
N GLU A 451 14.90 -4.93 16.40
CA GLU A 451 13.86 -3.95 16.05
C GLU A 451 13.60 -3.92 14.53
N PHE A 452 14.63 -4.07 13.69
CA PHE A 452 14.44 -4.22 12.25
C PHE A 452 13.68 -5.51 11.90
N ILE A 453 14.01 -6.64 12.53
CA ILE A 453 13.30 -7.91 12.34
C ILE A 453 11.82 -7.76 12.71
N TYR A 454 11.51 -7.10 13.83
CA TYR A 454 10.13 -6.80 14.21
C TYR A 454 9.43 -5.88 13.21
N ALA A 455 10.11 -4.86 12.69
CA ALA A 455 9.53 -3.98 11.66
C ALA A 455 9.22 -4.76 10.36
N CYS A 456 10.09 -5.69 9.94
CA CYS A 456 9.83 -6.58 8.81
C CYS A 456 8.66 -7.53 9.10
N LEU A 457 8.58 -8.08 10.32
CA LEU A 457 7.48 -8.94 10.75
C LEU A 457 6.13 -8.19 10.70
N LYS A 458 6.08 -6.97 11.26
CA LYS A 458 4.89 -6.12 11.26
C LYS A 458 4.37 -5.83 9.84
N PHE A 459 5.28 -5.72 8.86
CA PHE A 459 4.87 -5.58 7.46
C PHE A 459 4.28 -6.88 6.90
N SER A 460 4.79 -8.05 7.31
CA SER A 460 4.29 -9.35 6.83
C SER A 460 2.94 -9.80 7.40
N GLU A 461 2.49 -9.18 8.50
CA GLU A 461 1.15 -9.41 9.03
C GLU A 461 0.10 -9.11 7.94
N ASP A 462 -1.00 -9.86 7.88
CA ASP A 462 -2.12 -9.68 6.93
C ASP A 462 -1.83 -9.84 5.42
N LEU A 463 -0.64 -10.31 5.00
CA LEU A 463 -0.34 -10.56 3.58
C LEU A 463 -0.77 -11.96 3.08
N HIS A 464 -1.51 -12.73 3.89
CA HIS A 464 -1.87 -14.14 3.63
C HIS A 464 -0.66 -15.06 3.29
N LEU A 465 0.54 -14.66 3.69
CA LEU A 465 1.76 -15.44 3.49
C LEU A 465 1.80 -16.64 4.45
N SER A 466 2.35 -17.74 3.96
CA SER A 466 2.69 -18.88 4.82
C SER A 466 3.80 -18.52 5.81
N SER A 467 3.83 -19.17 6.97
CA SER A 467 4.90 -18.95 7.98
C SER A 467 6.30 -19.18 7.39
N THR A 468 6.43 -20.09 6.41
CA THR A 468 7.67 -20.35 5.68
C THR A 468 8.09 -19.21 4.77
N GLU A 469 7.15 -18.58 4.06
CA GLU A 469 7.44 -17.41 3.21
C GLU A 469 7.83 -16.19 4.04
N VAL A 470 7.18 -16.01 5.20
CA VAL A 470 7.53 -14.95 6.16
C VAL A 470 8.95 -15.16 6.71
N ASP A 471 9.31 -16.40 7.06
CA ASP A 471 10.66 -16.74 7.54
C ASP A 471 11.74 -16.45 6.49
N ASP A 472 11.56 -16.94 5.26
CA ASP A 472 12.48 -16.68 4.15
C ASP A 472 12.59 -15.19 3.82
N MET A 473 11.48 -14.46 3.92
CA MET A 473 11.45 -13.01 3.72
C MET A 473 12.28 -12.29 4.79
N ILE A 474 12.04 -12.57 6.07
CA ILE A 474 12.77 -11.94 7.19
C ILE A 474 14.27 -12.24 7.08
N ARG A 475 14.64 -13.48 6.75
CA ARG A 475 16.04 -13.87 6.57
C ARG A 475 16.70 -13.13 5.41
N LYS A 476 16.04 -13.02 4.25
CA LYS A 476 16.55 -12.25 3.10
C LYS A 476 16.72 -10.77 3.43
N SER A 477 15.73 -10.14 4.06
CA SER A 477 15.80 -8.73 4.45
C SER A 477 16.88 -8.46 5.50
N THR A 478 17.02 -9.36 6.48
CA THR A 478 18.08 -9.29 7.51
C THR A 478 19.45 -9.47 6.89
N ASN A 479 19.60 -10.40 5.95
CA ASN A 479 20.83 -10.57 5.19
C ASN A 479 21.23 -9.33 4.41
N LEU A 480 20.26 -8.65 3.79
CA LEU A 480 20.51 -7.40 3.08
C LEU A 480 20.92 -6.27 4.05
N LEU A 481 20.29 -6.19 5.23
CA LEU A 481 20.69 -5.25 6.29
C LEU A 481 22.14 -5.47 6.72
N LEU A 482 22.53 -6.72 6.98
CA LEU A 482 23.88 -7.07 7.41
C LEU A 482 24.90 -6.80 6.30
N THR A 483 24.72 -7.43 5.14
CA THR A 483 25.71 -7.42 4.03
C THR A 483 25.85 -6.07 3.34
N ARG A 484 24.76 -5.30 3.19
CA ARG A 484 24.79 -4.03 2.45
C ARG A 484 24.89 -2.83 3.38
N THR A 485 24.01 -2.75 4.38
CA THR A 485 23.89 -1.54 5.21
C THR A 485 24.92 -1.51 6.32
N LEU A 486 24.98 -2.54 7.16
CA LEU A 486 25.90 -2.60 8.28
C LEU A 486 27.35 -2.72 7.82
N SER A 487 27.62 -3.55 6.81
CA SER A 487 28.95 -3.66 6.18
C SER A 487 29.47 -2.32 5.67
N ASN A 488 28.64 -1.56 4.93
CA ASN A 488 29.03 -0.25 4.42
C ASN A 488 29.25 0.75 5.57
N CYS A 489 28.43 0.73 6.62
CA CYS A 489 28.65 1.55 7.80
C CYS A 489 29.98 1.21 8.49
N LEU A 490 30.31 -0.07 8.66
CA LEU A 490 31.58 -0.53 9.23
C LEU A 490 32.78 -0.13 8.37
N GLN A 491 32.72 -0.34 7.05
CA GLN A 491 33.79 0.07 6.14
C GLN A 491 34.02 1.58 6.18
N ASN A 492 32.96 2.38 6.28
CA ASN A 492 33.06 3.83 6.40
C ASN A 492 33.70 4.27 7.73
N VAL A 493 33.50 3.52 8.81
CA VAL A 493 34.18 3.78 10.09
C VAL A 493 35.64 3.35 10.02
N ILE A 494 35.93 2.15 9.52
CA ILE A 494 37.30 1.60 9.45
C ILE A 494 38.20 2.50 8.58
N LYS A 495 37.69 3.03 7.46
CA LYS A 495 38.47 3.87 6.54
C LYS A 495 38.60 5.35 6.96
N ARG A 496 38.11 5.73 8.15
CA ARG A 496 38.27 7.11 8.64
C ARG A 496 39.73 7.36 9.01
N LYS A 497 40.28 8.50 8.55
CA LYS A 497 41.67 8.88 8.78
C LYS A 497 42.06 9.11 10.25
N ASN A 498 41.09 9.24 11.15
CA ASN A 498 41.32 9.57 12.56
C ASN A 498 41.09 8.40 13.52
N VAL A 499 40.87 7.17 13.02
CA VAL A 499 40.65 6.02 13.91
C VAL A 499 41.98 5.59 14.53
N GLY A 500 42.02 5.56 15.86
CA GLY A 500 43.19 5.10 16.61
C GLY A 500 43.39 3.59 16.49
N LEU A 501 44.63 3.11 16.65
CA LEU A 501 44.94 1.67 16.66
C LEU A 501 44.13 0.92 17.72
N THR A 502 43.92 1.51 18.90
CA THR A 502 43.10 0.92 19.98
C THR A 502 41.63 0.79 19.61
N GLU A 503 41.09 1.74 18.85
CA GLU A 503 39.71 1.74 18.38
C GLU A 503 39.50 0.67 17.30
N LEU A 504 40.46 0.52 16.36
CA LEU A 504 40.45 -0.56 15.36
C LEU A 504 40.47 -1.94 16.02
N VAL A 505 41.28 -2.11 17.08
CA VAL A 505 41.32 -3.35 17.87
C VAL A 505 39.96 -3.62 18.51
N GLN A 506 39.35 -2.61 19.12
CA GLN A 506 38.03 -2.77 19.71
C GLN A 506 36.96 -3.11 18.66
N ILE A 507 37.03 -2.52 17.46
CA ILE A 507 36.14 -2.86 16.33
C ILE A 507 36.30 -4.34 15.95
N ILE A 508 37.52 -4.89 15.91
CA ILE A 508 37.75 -6.32 15.64
C ILE A 508 37.13 -7.22 16.71
N ILE A 509 37.28 -6.86 17.98
CA ILE A 509 36.69 -7.61 19.10
C ILE A 509 35.15 -7.56 18.98
N ASN A 510 34.61 -6.36 18.76
CA ASN A 510 33.19 -6.13 18.61
C ASN A 510 32.57 -6.90 17.43
N THR A 511 33.21 -6.88 16.25
CA THR A 511 32.74 -7.64 15.09
C THR A 511 32.81 -9.14 15.31
N SER A 512 33.79 -9.62 16.09
CA SER A 512 33.89 -11.03 16.48
C SER A 512 32.75 -11.46 17.42
N HIS A 513 32.35 -10.60 18.36
CA HIS A 513 31.18 -10.87 19.20
C HIS A 513 29.86 -10.79 18.41
N LEU A 514 29.73 -9.84 17.47
CA LEU A 514 28.57 -9.79 16.57
C LEU A 514 28.50 -11.00 15.63
N GLU A 515 29.64 -11.54 15.19
CA GLU A 515 29.74 -12.78 14.41
C GLU A 515 29.11 -13.96 15.17
N VAL A 516 29.44 -14.13 16.44
CA VAL A 516 28.83 -15.16 17.30
C VAL A 516 27.34 -14.89 17.51
N SER A 517 26.96 -13.62 17.64
CA SER A 517 25.56 -13.24 17.89
C SER A 517 24.59 -13.57 16.75
N CYS A 518 25.11 -13.79 15.53
CA CYS A 518 24.30 -14.19 14.39
C CYS A 518 23.54 -15.50 14.64
N LYS A 519 24.10 -16.44 15.43
CA LYS A 519 23.39 -17.68 15.81
C LYS A 519 22.14 -17.40 16.65
N PHE A 520 22.25 -16.47 17.59
CA PHE A 520 21.11 -16.05 18.41
C PHE A 520 20.07 -15.27 17.60
N LEU A 521 20.48 -14.57 16.54
CA LEU A 521 19.53 -13.95 15.60
C LEU A 521 18.80 -15.00 14.77
N GLU A 522 19.47 -16.07 14.33
CA GLU A 522 18.82 -17.19 13.64
C GLU A 522 17.78 -17.87 14.54
N GLU A 523 18.14 -18.20 15.79
CA GLU A 523 17.19 -18.75 16.78
C GLU A 523 16.03 -17.79 17.05
N PHE A 524 16.31 -16.49 17.13
CA PHE A 524 15.27 -15.48 17.35
C PHE A 524 14.27 -15.41 16.19
N ILE A 525 14.75 -15.45 14.94
CA ILE A 525 13.87 -15.49 13.76
C ILE A 525 13.02 -16.77 13.80
N THR A 526 13.64 -17.93 14.03
CA THR A 526 12.95 -19.22 14.15
C THR A 526 11.89 -19.23 15.24
N ASN A 527 12.17 -18.64 16.41
CA ASN A 527 11.20 -18.54 17.51
C ASN A 527 10.01 -17.64 17.19
N ILE A 528 10.24 -16.57 16.41
CA ILE A 528 9.17 -15.64 16.01
C ILE A 528 8.29 -16.27 14.91
N THR A 529 8.90 -16.97 13.95
CA THR A 529 8.18 -17.54 12.81
C THR A 529 7.58 -18.91 13.11
N ASN A 530 7.96 -19.54 14.23
CA ASN A 530 7.61 -20.92 14.62
C ASN A 530 7.94 -21.98 13.55
N VAL A 531 8.89 -21.68 12.65
CA VAL A 531 9.34 -22.61 11.61
C VAL A 531 10.54 -23.40 12.12
N LEU A 532 10.46 -24.73 12.09
CA LEU A 532 11.54 -25.61 12.55
C LEU A 532 12.81 -25.43 11.69
N PRO A 533 14.01 -25.35 12.32
CA PRO A 533 15.27 -25.01 11.65
C PRO A 533 15.82 -26.09 10.69
N ASP A 534 15.22 -27.29 10.64
CA ASP A 534 15.70 -28.45 9.87
C ASP A 534 14.95 -28.69 8.53
N THR A 535 14.20 -27.71 8.03
CA THR A 535 13.63 -27.80 6.67
C THR A 535 14.72 -27.49 5.64
N VAL A 536 14.92 -28.36 4.64
CA VAL A 536 16.04 -28.40 3.67
C VAL A 536 16.25 -27.10 2.85
N HIS A 537 15.42 -26.07 3.02
CA HIS A 537 15.43 -24.81 2.30
C HIS A 537 15.68 -23.55 3.14
N THR A 538 15.95 -23.66 4.45
CA THR A 538 16.12 -22.45 5.27
C THR A 538 17.46 -21.77 4.99
N SER A 539 17.39 -20.53 4.52
CA SER A 539 18.58 -19.73 4.20
C SER A 539 19.29 -19.28 5.49
N LYS A 540 20.60 -19.58 5.62
CA LYS A 540 21.41 -19.13 6.77
C LYS A 540 21.69 -17.63 6.69
N LEU A 541 21.96 -17.00 7.83
CA LEU A 541 22.37 -15.60 7.85
C LEU A 541 23.81 -15.46 7.32
N TYR A 542 24.01 -14.60 6.33
CA TYR A 542 25.33 -14.20 5.79
C TYR A 542 26.07 -13.20 6.69
N GLY A 543 25.63 -13.03 7.94
CA GLY A 543 26.34 -12.22 8.94
C GLY A 543 27.77 -12.72 9.15
N LEU A 544 27.98 -14.03 9.13
CA LEU A 544 29.30 -14.67 9.29
C LEU A 544 30.33 -14.19 8.25
N THR A 545 29.96 -14.12 6.96
CA THR A 545 30.89 -13.64 5.92
C THR A 545 31.09 -12.14 6.03
N THR A 546 30.01 -11.39 6.27
CA THR A 546 30.06 -9.92 6.36
C THR A 546 30.99 -9.44 7.50
N PHE A 547 30.85 -10.02 8.69
CA PHE A 547 31.69 -9.65 9.83
C PHE A 547 33.14 -10.13 9.66
N LYS A 548 33.37 -11.25 8.98
CA LYS A 548 34.73 -11.69 8.61
C LYS A 548 35.39 -10.71 7.64
N ASP A 549 34.68 -10.25 6.62
CA ASP A 549 35.21 -9.28 5.65
C ASP A 549 35.49 -7.93 6.33
N ALA A 550 34.59 -7.47 7.20
CA ALA A 550 34.80 -6.26 7.99
C ALA A 550 36.00 -6.41 8.96
N ARG A 551 36.18 -7.58 9.56
CA ARG A 551 37.34 -7.88 10.40
C ARG A 551 38.63 -7.84 9.58
N GLN A 552 38.68 -8.49 8.43
CA GLN A 552 39.85 -8.46 7.55
C GLN A 552 40.19 -7.02 7.12
N ALA A 553 39.19 -6.22 6.75
CA ALA A 553 39.41 -4.81 6.41
C ALA A 553 39.99 -4.00 7.59
N ALA A 554 39.53 -4.27 8.81
CA ALA A 554 40.10 -3.65 10.02
C ALA A 554 41.53 -4.12 10.31
N GLU A 555 41.83 -5.42 10.10
CA GLU A 555 43.18 -5.98 10.24
C GLU A 555 44.16 -5.33 9.25
N GLU A 556 43.76 -5.17 7.99
CA GLU A 556 44.57 -4.50 6.96
C GLU A 556 44.86 -3.03 7.31
N GLU A 557 43.87 -2.32 7.85
CA GLU A 557 44.04 -0.94 8.28
C GLU A 557 44.94 -0.82 9.51
N ILE A 558 44.92 -1.79 10.43
CA ILE A 558 45.88 -1.87 11.55
C ILE A 558 47.30 -1.96 11.01
N TYR A 559 47.57 -2.81 10.02
CA TYR A 559 48.91 -2.92 9.43
C TYR A 559 49.36 -1.61 8.80
N THR A 560 48.49 -0.98 8.03
CA THR A 560 48.77 0.30 7.36
C THR A 560 49.04 1.41 8.38
N ASN A 561 48.19 1.58 9.40
CA ASN A 561 48.33 2.63 10.41
C ASN A 561 49.57 2.39 11.30
N LEU A 562 49.85 1.13 11.65
CA LEU A 562 51.06 0.76 12.39
C LEU A 562 52.32 1.10 11.60
N ASN A 563 52.36 0.77 10.31
CA ASN A 563 53.49 1.11 9.42
C ASN A 563 53.65 2.62 9.22
N GLN A 564 52.55 3.35 9.05
CA GLN A 564 52.57 4.82 8.99
C GLN A 564 53.08 5.46 10.28
N LYS A 565 52.73 4.89 11.45
CA LYS A 565 53.26 5.36 12.74
C LYS A 565 54.75 5.10 12.85
N ILE A 566 55.22 3.92 12.43
CA ILE A 566 56.66 3.63 12.34
C ILE A 566 57.34 4.68 11.45
N ASP A 567 56.81 4.97 10.26
CA ASP A 567 57.38 5.96 9.35
C ASP A 567 57.41 7.37 9.97
N GLN A 568 56.40 7.77 10.73
CA GLN A 568 56.38 9.05 11.47
C GLN A 568 57.53 9.14 12.50
N PHE A 569 57.83 8.06 13.22
CA PHE A 569 58.98 8.02 14.13
C PHE A 569 60.30 8.02 13.37
N LEU A 570 60.39 7.31 12.25
CA LEU A 570 61.60 7.26 11.43
C LEU A 570 61.91 8.61 10.76
N GLN A 571 60.90 9.45 10.49
CA GLN A 571 61.11 10.83 10.00
C GLN A 571 61.80 11.74 11.02
N LEU A 572 61.77 11.39 12.32
CA LEU A 572 62.48 12.10 13.38
C LEU A 572 63.96 11.69 13.46
N ALA A 573 64.40 10.74 12.63
CA ALA A 573 65.78 10.28 12.63
C ALA A 573 66.72 11.37 12.09
N ASP A 574 67.50 11.97 12.98
CA ASP A 574 68.54 12.94 12.64
C ASP A 574 69.93 12.31 12.84
N TYR A 575 70.42 11.63 11.80
CA TYR A 575 71.75 11.02 11.83
C TYR A 575 72.81 11.99 11.29
N ASP A 576 73.80 12.30 12.11
CA ASP A 576 75.05 12.88 11.62
C ASP A 576 75.94 11.79 11.01
N TRP A 577 75.71 11.52 9.72
CA TRP A 577 76.45 10.51 8.95
C TRP A 577 77.97 10.76 8.87
N MET A 578 78.42 11.96 9.25
CA MET A 578 79.83 12.37 9.25
C MET A 578 80.49 12.29 10.65
N SER A 579 79.76 11.87 11.68
CA SER A 579 80.31 11.77 13.04
C SER A 579 81.43 10.73 13.15
N SER A 580 82.56 11.16 13.73
CA SER A 580 83.73 10.30 13.94
C SER A 580 83.57 9.30 15.09
N GLU A 581 82.63 9.54 16.01
CA GLU A 581 82.41 8.71 17.21
C GLU A 581 80.95 8.27 17.29
N SER A 582 80.71 7.03 17.75
CA SER A 582 79.37 6.57 18.12
C SER A 582 79.02 7.07 19.51
N SER A 583 77.75 7.39 19.74
CA SER A 583 77.26 7.57 21.10
C SER A 583 77.18 6.20 21.78
N ASN A 584 77.27 6.14 23.12
CA ASN A 584 77.17 4.87 23.86
C ASN A 584 75.72 4.35 24.01
N GLN A 585 74.72 5.05 23.44
CA GLN A 585 73.30 4.73 23.57
C GLN A 585 72.62 4.66 22.19
N ALA A 586 71.49 3.97 22.10
CA ALA A 586 70.66 4.00 20.90
C ALA A 586 69.98 5.37 20.77
N SER A 587 69.63 5.74 19.55
CA SER A 587 68.98 7.01 19.22
C SER A 587 67.61 7.13 19.91
N ASP A 588 67.31 8.30 20.48
CA ASP A 588 66.09 8.52 21.29
C ASP A 588 64.79 8.17 20.55
N TYR A 589 64.69 8.52 19.27
CA TYR A 589 63.50 8.22 18.45
C TYR A 589 63.22 6.71 18.34
N LEU A 590 64.26 5.85 18.36
CA LEU A 590 64.09 4.39 18.33
C LEU A 590 63.69 3.83 19.68
N VAL A 591 64.23 4.38 20.77
CA VAL A 591 63.83 3.99 22.13
C VAL A 591 62.33 4.30 22.31
N ASP A 592 61.91 5.49 21.88
CA ASP A 592 60.50 5.89 21.90
C ASP A 592 59.63 5.02 20.97
N LEU A 593 60.12 4.69 19.78
CA LEU A 593 59.42 3.78 18.86
C LEU A 593 59.24 2.38 19.48
N VAL A 594 60.28 1.82 20.08
CA VAL A 594 60.23 0.50 20.74
C VAL A 594 59.28 0.53 21.94
N ALA A 595 59.29 1.61 22.72
CA ALA A 595 58.33 1.80 23.81
C ALA A 595 56.88 1.89 23.28
N PHE A 596 56.66 2.63 22.20
CA PHE A 596 55.37 2.71 21.52
C PHE A 596 54.90 1.34 21.01
N LEU A 597 55.76 0.57 20.36
CA LEU A 597 55.44 -0.77 19.86
C LEU A 597 55.11 -1.73 21.01
N ASN A 598 55.90 -1.73 22.10
CA ASN A 598 55.61 -2.54 23.28
C ASN A 598 54.24 -2.20 23.89
N ASN A 599 53.92 -0.90 24.04
CA ASN A 599 52.63 -0.46 24.56
C ASN A 599 51.48 -0.84 23.62
N THR A 600 51.67 -0.72 22.31
CA THR A 600 50.66 -1.07 21.29
C THR A 600 50.39 -2.57 21.25
N PHE A 601 51.45 -3.40 21.25
CA PHE A 601 51.30 -4.86 21.25
C PHE A 601 50.74 -5.41 22.57
N ALA A 602 50.94 -4.72 23.70
CA ALA A 602 50.26 -5.04 24.94
C ALA A 602 48.73 -4.92 24.81
N VAL A 603 48.22 -3.93 24.08
CA VAL A 603 46.79 -3.80 23.78
C VAL A 603 46.30 -4.89 22.82
N PHE A 604 47.18 -5.38 21.93
CA PHE A 604 46.86 -6.43 20.96
C PHE A 604 46.74 -7.83 21.59
N THR A 605 47.02 -7.99 22.88
CA THR A 605 46.83 -9.27 23.59
C THR A 605 45.37 -9.76 23.58
N HIS A 606 44.41 -8.84 23.39
CA HIS A 606 42.99 -9.16 23.26
C HIS A 606 42.55 -9.51 21.83
N LEU A 607 43.44 -9.40 20.84
CA LEU A 607 43.17 -9.83 19.46
C LEU A 607 43.36 -11.34 19.28
N PRO A 608 42.78 -11.93 18.21
CA PRO A 608 43.14 -13.28 17.80
C PRO A 608 44.66 -13.40 17.61
N GLY A 609 45.29 -14.39 18.25
CA GLY A 609 46.75 -14.51 18.29
C GLY A 609 47.43 -14.49 16.92
N LYS A 610 46.76 -15.00 15.87
CA LYS A 610 47.25 -14.93 14.49
C LYS A 610 47.38 -13.50 13.97
N VAL A 611 46.43 -12.63 14.28
CA VAL A 611 46.39 -11.22 13.83
C VAL A 611 47.47 -10.40 14.54
N ALA A 612 47.62 -10.59 15.84
CA ALA A 612 48.67 -9.92 16.60
C ALA A 612 50.07 -10.36 16.13
N GLN A 613 50.24 -11.64 15.78
CA GLN A 613 51.49 -12.16 15.22
C GLN A 613 51.77 -11.59 13.82
N THR A 614 50.79 -11.54 12.92
CA THR A 614 50.97 -10.95 11.59
C THR A 614 51.23 -9.46 11.66
N ALA A 615 50.58 -8.72 12.56
CA ALA A 615 50.85 -7.29 12.80
C ALA A 615 52.29 -7.08 13.27
N CYS A 616 52.75 -7.87 14.24
CA CYS A 616 54.10 -7.78 14.77
C CYS A 616 55.16 -8.12 13.71
N MET A 617 54.95 -9.18 12.94
CA MET A 617 55.85 -9.55 11.84
C MET A 617 55.89 -8.46 10.75
N SER A 618 54.73 -7.90 10.37
CA SER A 618 54.64 -6.83 9.38
C SER A 618 55.38 -5.58 9.86
N ALA A 619 55.18 -5.16 11.12
CA ALA A 619 55.88 -4.04 11.74
C ALA A 619 57.40 -4.25 11.79
N CYS A 620 57.88 -5.41 12.23
CA CYS A 620 59.32 -5.71 12.27
C CYS A 620 59.94 -5.73 10.87
N LYS A 621 59.23 -6.30 9.88
CA LYS A 621 59.68 -6.31 8.49
C LYS A 621 59.72 -4.91 7.88
N HIS A 622 58.68 -4.10 8.12
CA HIS A 622 58.62 -2.71 7.68
C HIS A 622 59.74 -1.89 8.31
N LEU A 623 59.93 -2.00 9.63
CA LEU A 623 61.02 -1.36 10.35
C LEU A 623 62.40 -1.73 9.78
N SER A 624 62.68 -3.03 9.59
CA SER A 624 63.92 -3.52 8.98
C SER A 624 64.14 -2.96 7.56
N THR A 625 63.09 -2.92 6.75
CA THR A 625 63.13 -2.40 5.38
C THR A 625 63.37 -0.90 5.36
N SER A 626 62.65 -0.13 6.19
CA SER A 626 62.78 1.33 6.27
C SER A 626 64.13 1.75 6.84
N LEU A 627 64.68 1.02 7.84
CA LEU A 627 66.06 1.24 8.33
C LEU A 627 67.09 0.98 7.22
N THR A 628 66.89 -0.08 6.44
CA THR A 628 67.75 -0.38 5.28
C THR A 628 67.67 0.73 4.23
N GLN A 629 66.47 1.26 3.94
CA GLN A 629 66.28 2.38 3.01
C GLN A 629 66.92 3.66 3.52
N LEU A 630 66.80 3.96 4.81
CA LEU A 630 67.41 5.13 5.44
C LEU A 630 68.94 5.10 5.33
N LEU A 631 69.55 3.92 5.44
CA LEU A 631 70.99 3.73 5.22
C LEU A 631 71.40 3.94 3.74
N LEU A 632 70.51 3.58 2.81
CA LEU A 632 70.78 3.59 1.36
C LEU A 632 70.29 4.86 0.65
N ASP A 633 69.64 5.77 1.35
CA ASP A 633 68.98 6.96 0.80
C ASP A 633 69.92 7.82 -0.06
N ALA A 634 69.49 8.23 -1.25
CA ALA A 634 70.29 9.03 -2.17
C ALA A 634 70.78 10.36 -1.57
N GLU A 635 70.09 10.91 -0.57
CA GLU A 635 70.52 12.14 0.13
C GLU A 635 71.78 11.94 0.99
N VAL A 636 72.00 10.72 1.48
CA VAL A 636 73.17 10.36 2.28
C VAL A 636 74.38 10.12 1.35
N LYS A 637 75.20 11.16 1.16
CA LYS A 637 76.35 11.12 0.24
C LYS A 637 77.59 10.44 0.82
N GLN A 638 77.78 10.50 2.13
CA GLN A 638 78.94 9.95 2.81
C GLN A 638 78.53 9.33 4.15
N ILE A 639 79.12 8.18 4.49
CA ILE A 639 78.89 7.48 5.76
C ILE A 639 80.23 7.15 6.40
N THR A 640 80.43 7.63 7.62
CA THR A 640 81.59 7.32 8.45
C THR A 640 81.40 6.03 9.25
N LEU A 641 82.51 5.42 9.69
CA LEU A 641 82.45 4.22 10.51
C LEU A 641 81.81 4.48 11.89
N GLY A 642 81.96 5.69 12.45
CA GLY A 642 81.33 6.10 13.71
C GLY A 642 79.81 6.17 13.60
N ALA A 643 79.29 6.82 12.55
CA ALA A 643 77.86 6.82 12.25
C ALA A 643 77.29 5.41 11.98
N LEU A 644 78.04 4.55 11.28
CA LEU A 644 77.63 3.16 11.04
C LEU A 644 77.60 2.33 12.35
N GLN A 645 78.50 2.62 13.29
CA GLN A 645 78.48 2.00 14.62
C GLN A 645 77.28 2.45 15.45
N GLN A 646 76.89 3.72 15.38
CA GLN A 646 75.67 4.25 16.00
C GLN A 646 74.43 3.55 15.42
N PHE A 647 74.32 3.48 14.10
CA PHE A 647 73.25 2.76 13.42
C PHE A 647 73.19 1.26 13.79
N ASN A 648 74.33 0.64 14.10
CA ASN A 648 74.37 -0.74 14.60
C ASN A 648 73.92 -0.88 16.06
N LEU A 649 74.04 0.14 16.91
CA LEU A 649 73.42 0.14 18.23
C LEU A 649 71.89 0.20 18.12
N ASP A 650 71.42 1.01 17.19
CA ASP A 650 70.00 1.19 16.85
C ASP A 650 69.36 -0.11 16.33
N VAL A 651 70.04 -0.81 15.41
CA VAL A 651 69.59 -2.14 14.94
C VAL A 651 69.63 -3.19 16.06
N LYS A 652 70.62 -3.14 16.97
CA LYS A 652 70.67 -4.07 18.11
C LYS A 652 69.51 -3.88 19.08
N GLU A 653 69.02 -2.66 19.31
CA GLU A 653 67.82 -2.44 20.11
C GLU A 653 66.57 -3.00 19.42
N CYS A 654 66.45 -2.88 18.09
CA CYS A 654 65.39 -3.51 17.32
C CYS A 654 65.44 -5.05 17.42
N GLU A 655 66.64 -5.64 17.39
CA GLU A 655 66.83 -7.09 17.60
C GLU A 655 66.50 -7.52 19.04
N ARG A 656 66.81 -6.68 20.03
CA ARG A 656 66.42 -6.92 21.43
C ARG A 656 64.90 -6.92 21.57
N PHE A 657 64.21 -6.00 20.90
CA PHE A 657 62.76 -5.99 20.81
C PHE A 657 62.21 -7.25 20.11
N ALA A 658 62.79 -7.70 19.00
CA ALA A 658 62.38 -8.94 18.36
C ALA A 658 62.57 -10.19 19.27
N ARG A 659 63.58 -10.16 20.14
CA ARG A 659 63.89 -11.22 21.11
C ARG A 659 62.99 -11.22 22.36
N SER A 660 62.44 -10.06 22.74
CA SER A 660 61.58 -9.98 23.93
C SER A 660 60.24 -10.69 23.74
N GLY A 661 59.89 -11.06 22.51
CA GLY A 661 58.65 -11.78 22.21
C GLY A 661 57.41 -10.92 22.51
N PRO A 662 57.24 -9.78 21.83
CA PRO A 662 56.20 -8.79 22.15
C PRO A 662 54.76 -9.34 22.03
N VAL A 663 54.56 -10.45 21.30
CA VAL A 663 53.26 -11.12 21.17
C VAL A 663 53.42 -12.63 21.43
N PRO A 664 52.52 -13.26 22.20
CA PRO A 664 52.58 -14.71 22.44
C PRO A 664 52.29 -15.54 21.19
N GLY A 665 52.98 -16.68 21.06
CA GLY A 665 52.72 -17.71 20.05
C GLY A 665 53.63 -17.71 18.81
N PHE A 666 54.67 -16.86 18.77
CA PHE A 666 55.78 -17.07 17.84
C PHE A 666 56.58 -18.33 18.22
N GLN A 667 56.91 -19.16 17.23
CA GLN A 667 57.81 -20.29 17.42
C GLN A 667 59.26 -19.81 17.22
N GLY A 668 60.08 -19.87 18.27
CA GLY A 668 61.53 -19.64 18.22
C GLY A 668 61.96 -18.26 17.69
N GLU A 669 63.05 -18.21 16.93
CA GLU A 669 63.71 -16.97 16.45
C GLU A 669 63.05 -16.34 15.21
N THR A 670 61.79 -16.64 14.91
CA THR A 670 61.15 -16.24 13.64
C THR A 670 61.09 -14.72 13.45
N LEU A 671 60.84 -13.94 14.50
CA LEU A 671 60.90 -12.47 14.46
C LEU A 671 62.32 -11.94 14.17
N GLN A 672 63.36 -12.65 14.60
CA GLN A 672 64.75 -12.25 14.34
C GLN A 672 65.10 -12.38 12.86
N LEU A 673 64.44 -13.30 12.13
CA LEU A 673 64.63 -13.45 10.68
C LEU A 673 64.24 -12.19 9.89
N ALA A 674 63.39 -11.32 10.44
CA ALA A 674 63.04 -10.05 9.78
C ALA A 674 64.21 -9.05 9.72
N PHE A 675 65.15 -9.13 10.67
CA PHE A 675 66.31 -8.24 10.77
C PHE A 675 67.61 -8.87 10.24
N ILE A 676 67.59 -10.16 9.90
CA ILE A 676 68.82 -10.90 9.56
C ILE A 676 69.53 -10.34 8.32
N ASP A 677 68.77 -9.85 7.34
CA ASP A 677 69.30 -9.26 6.11
C ASP A 677 70.11 -7.99 6.43
N LEU A 678 69.54 -7.10 7.26
CA LEU A 678 70.19 -5.88 7.74
C LEU A 678 71.37 -6.20 8.66
N ARG A 679 71.24 -7.22 9.52
CA ARG A 679 72.30 -7.62 10.46
C ARG A 679 73.52 -8.16 9.72
N GLN A 680 73.32 -9.04 8.76
CA GLN A 680 74.40 -9.59 7.94
C GLN A 680 75.08 -8.49 7.12
N LEU A 681 74.31 -7.54 6.59
CA LEU A 681 74.86 -6.37 5.91
C LEU A 681 75.75 -5.55 6.87
N LEU A 682 75.27 -5.19 8.06
CA LEU A 682 76.07 -4.42 9.01
C LEU A 682 77.31 -5.18 9.53
N ASP A 683 77.18 -6.47 9.83
CA ASP A 683 78.30 -7.29 10.30
C ASP A 683 79.44 -7.37 9.27
N LEU A 684 79.10 -7.44 7.96
CA LEU A 684 80.10 -7.42 6.88
C LEU A 684 80.92 -6.14 6.88
N PHE A 685 80.27 -4.98 7.07
CA PHE A 685 80.93 -3.67 7.04
C PHE A 685 81.65 -3.32 8.36
N ILE A 686 81.15 -3.78 9.50
CA ILE A 686 81.75 -3.50 10.81
C ILE A 686 82.97 -4.40 11.07
N LYS A 687 82.87 -5.70 10.77
CA LYS A 687 83.99 -6.66 10.91
C LYS A 687 84.97 -6.59 9.74
N TRP A 688 84.53 -6.03 8.62
CA TRP A 688 85.31 -5.90 7.38
C TRP A 688 85.70 -7.27 6.76
N ASP A 689 84.80 -8.25 6.85
CA ASP A 689 85.00 -9.67 6.46
C ASP A 689 84.81 -9.92 4.94
N TRP A 690 85.29 -9.01 4.09
CA TRP A 690 85.09 -9.08 2.63
C TRP A 690 85.73 -10.30 1.96
N SER A 691 86.83 -10.81 2.51
CA SER A 691 87.51 -12.01 2.02
C SER A 691 86.64 -13.26 2.15
N THR A 692 85.93 -13.40 3.27
CA THR A 692 85.02 -14.52 3.52
C THR A 692 83.75 -14.38 2.69
N TYR A 693 83.21 -13.18 2.58
CA TYR A 693 82.03 -12.91 1.75
C TYR A 693 82.25 -13.26 0.29
N LEU A 694 83.36 -12.81 -0.32
CA LEU A 694 83.65 -13.03 -1.74
C LEU A 694 84.04 -14.48 -2.05
N ALA A 695 84.66 -15.19 -1.11
CA ALA A 695 85.06 -16.60 -1.29
C ALA A 695 83.87 -17.56 -1.18
N ASP A 696 82.95 -17.29 -0.24
CA ASP A 696 81.81 -18.16 0.04
C ASP A 696 80.54 -17.71 -0.72
N TYR A 697 80.61 -16.65 -1.54
CA TYR A 697 79.47 -16.10 -2.27
C TYR A 697 78.84 -17.15 -3.20
N GLY A 698 77.55 -17.40 -3.04
CA GLY A 698 76.80 -18.40 -3.82
C GLY A 698 76.82 -19.83 -3.26
N GLN A 699 77.56 -20.10 -2.16
CA GLN A 699 77.51 -21.39 -1.48
C GLN A 699 76.41 -21.44 -0.38
N PRO A 700 75.72 -22.59 -0.19
CA PRO A 700 74.68 -22.72 0.84
C PRO A 700 75.23 -22.62 2.28
N THR A 701 76.54 -22.75 2.48
CA THR A 701 77.26 -22.59 3.75
C THR A 701 77.75 -21.16 4.00
N CYS A 702 77.40 -20.20 3.15
CA CYS A 702 77.87 -18.82 3.26
C CYS A 702 77.36 -18.12 4.53
N LYS A 703 78.27 -17.52 5.29
CA LYS A 703 77.97 -16.76 6.53
C LYS A 703 77.08 -15.53 6.29
N TYR A 704 77.14 -14.96 5.08
CA TYR A 704 76.45 -13.72 4.69
C TYR A 704 75.48 -13.97 3.51
N LEU A 705 74.77 -15.11 3.54
CA LEU A 705 73.90 -15.60 2.46
C LEU A 705 72.80 -14.59 2.02
N ARG A 706 72.35 -13.71 2.92
CA ARG A 706 71.24 -12.79 2.70
C ARG A 706 71.67 -11.40 2.19
N VAL A 707 72.97 -11.13 2.12
CA VAL A 707 73.49 -9.84 1.67
C VAL A 707 73.45 -9.76 0.14
N ASN A 708 72.73 -8.78 -0.41
CA ASN A 708 72.70 -8.55 -1.84
C ASN A 708 73.93 -7.73 -2.29
N PRO A 709 74.71 -8.18 -3.30
CA PRO A 709 75.89 -7.47 -3.79
C PRO A 709 75.62 -6.04 -4.27
N THR A 710 74.43 -5.77 -4.82
CA THR A 710 74.05 -4.43 -5.28
C THR A 710 73.92 -3.46 -4.10
N THR A 711 73.20 -3.89 -3.06
CA THR A 711 73.01 -3.14 -1.81
C THR A 711 74.34 -2.90 -1.08
N ALA A 712 75.20 -3.92 -1.03
CA ALA A 712 76.54 -3.81 -0.48
C ALA A 712 77.41 -2.84 -1.31
N LEU A 713 77.32 -2.86 -2.64
CA LEU A 713 78.06 -1.92 -3.48
C LEU A 713 77.62 -0.47 -3.22
N THR A 714 76.32 -0.20 -3.15
CA THR A 714 75.78 1.15 -2.87
C THR A 714 76.28 1.68 -1.52
N LEU A 715 76.26 0.86 -0.47
CA LEU A 715 76.78 1.24 0.85
C LEU A 715 78.29 1.46 0.83
N LEU A 716 79.05 0.62 0.12
CA LEU A 716 80.50 0.74 -0.02
C LEU A 716 80.91 2.01 -0.78
N GLU A 717 80.12 2.42 -1.78
CA GLU A 717 80.30 3.67 -2.52
C GLU A 717 80.03 4.91 -1.65
N LYS A 718 79.08 4.83 -0.70
CA LYS A 718 78.81 5.89 0.28
C LYS A 718 79.89 5.99 1.37
N MET A 719 80.56 4.89 1.70
CA MET A 719 81.74 4.93 2.60
C MET A 719 83.02 5.39 1.88
N LYS A 720 82.98 5.53 0.55
CA LYS A 720 84.08 6.08 -0.22
C LYS A 720 84.07 7.61 -0.07
N ASP A 721 85.23 8.18 0.24
CA ASP A 721 85.39 9.61 0.47
C ASP A 721 85.73 10.36 -0.85
N PRO A 722 84.77 11.05 -1.53
CA PRO A 722 85.04 11.85 -2.72
C PRO A 722 85.83 13.15 -2.48
N SER A 723 86.01 13.59 -1.22
CA SER A 723 86.60 14.90 -0.89
C SER A 723 88.06 15.08 -1.31
N ARG A 724 88.74 14.00 -1.75
CA ARG A 724 90.17 14.03 -2.13
C ARG A 724 90.47 13.96 -3.62
N LYS A 725 89.48 14.07 -4.52
CA LYS A 725 89.83 14.30 -5.95
C LYS A 725 90.58 15.63 -6.17
N ASN A 726 90.48 16.60 -5.25
CA ASN A 726 91.06 17.94 -5.40
C ASN A 726 92.09 18.37 -4.33
N ASN A 727 92.51 17.52 -3.38
CA ASN A 727 93.41 17.95 -2.29
C ASN A 727 94.79 17.26 -2.32
N VAL A 728 95.79 17.98 -2.83
CA VAL A 728 97.18 17.53 -3.05
C VAL A 728 97.91 17.14 -1.74
N PHE A 729 97.43 17.60 -0.57
CA PHE A 729 98.03 17.32 0.74
C PHE A 729 97.62 15.99 1.40
N ALA A 730 96.79 15.18 0.74
CA ALA A 730 96.41 13.84 1.17
C ALA A 730 97.55 12.78 1.14
N GLN A 731 98.73 13.14 0.67
CA GLN A 731 99.83 12.20 0.38
C GLN A 731 100.53 11.61 1.62
N PHE A 732 100.24 12.09 2.84
CA PHE A 732 101.02 11.78 4.04
C PHE A 732 100.41 10.77 5.04
N ARG A 733 99.27 10.12 4.74
CA ARG A 733 98.67 9.09 5.63
C ARG A 733 98.57 7.72 4.96
N LYS A 734 99.58 6.87 5.16
CA LYS A 734 99.72 5.52 4.55
C LYS A 734 98.53 4.59 4.87
N ASN A 735 98.06 4.59 6.12
CA ASN A 735 96.95 3.75 6.57
C ASN A 735 95.59 4.11 5.94
N GLU A 736 95.35 5.38 5.58
CA GLU A 736 94.12 5.81 4.90
C GLU A 736 94.13 5.42 3.42
N ARG A 737 95.30 5.47 2.77
CA ARG A 737 95.49 5.10 1.35
C ARG A 737 95.27 3.60 1.12
N ASP A 738 95.77 2.77 2.02
CA ASP A 738 95.61 1.32 1.92
C ASP A 738 94.14 0.91 2.15
N LYS A 739 93.42 1.58 3.06
CA LYS A 739 91.97 1.41 3.22
C LYS A 739 91.17 1.80 1.97
N GLN A 740 91.47 2.94 1.34
CA GLN A 740 90.80 3.35 0.10
C GLN A 740 91.08 2.42 -1.08
N LYS A 741 92.32 1.94 -1.23
CA LYS A 741 92.64 0.91 -2.24
C LYS A 741 91.88 -0.38 -2.00
N LEU A 742 91.70 -0.76 -0.74
CA LEU A 742 90.93 -1.95 -0.38
C LEU A 742 89.45 -1.77 -0.75
N ILE A 743 88.86 -0.62 -0.44
CA ILE A 743 87.48 -0.25 -0.85
C ILE A 743 87.33 -0.30 -2.38
N GLU A 744 88.28 0.25 -3.13
CA GLU A 744 88.24 0.21 -4.61
C GLU A 744 88.39 -1.19 -5.19
N THR A 745 89.22 -2.03 -4.57
CA THR A 745 89.42 -3.43 -4.98
C THR A 745 88.15 -4.24 -4.75
N VAL A 746 87.56 -4.11 -3.56
CA VAL A 746 86.30 -4.77 -3.21
C VAL A 746 85.15 -4.27 -4.10
N ALA A 747 85.04 -2.96 -4.34
CA ALA A 747 84.01 -2.41 -5.23
C ALA A 747 84.12 -2.94 -6.67
N LYS A 748 85.35 -3.11 -7.18
CA LYS A 748 85.60 -3.69 -8.51
C LYS A 748 85.20 -5.18 -8.55
N GLN A 749 85.50 -5.92 -7.49
CA GLN A 749 85.12 -7.33 -7.36
C GLN A 749 83.59 -7.51 -7.25
N LEU A 750 82.91 -6.66 -6.48
CA LEU A 750 81.45 -6.65 -6.38
C LEU A 750 80.76 -6.32 -7.71
N ARG A 751 81.26 -5.31 -8.45
CA ARG A 751 80.77 -5.00 -9.81
C ARG A 751 80.97 -6.17 -10.77
N GLY A 752 82.07 -6.91 -10.63
CA GLY A 752 82.30 -8.16 -11.36
C GLY A 752 81.25 -9.22 -11.05
N LEU A 753 80.96 -9.46 -9.76
CA LEU A 753 79.94 -10.42 -9.32
C LEU A 753 78.51 -10.06 -9.75
N ILE A 754 78.16 -8.77 -9.77
CA ILE A 754 76.84 -8.29 -10.25
C ILE A 754 76.70 -8.55 -11.75
N ASN A 755 77.75 -8.28 -12.54
CA ASN A 755 77.72 -8.48 -13.99
C ASN A 755 77.66 -9.97 -14.38
N THR A 756 78.25 -10.86 -13.58
CA THR A 756 78.15 -12.32 -13.79
C THR A 756 76.80 -12.91 -13.38
N HIS A 757 76.00 -12.21 -12.57
CA HIS A 757 74.68 -12.65 -12.14
C HIS A 757 73.53 -12.19 -13.06
N HIS A 758 73.79 -11.17 -13.90
CA HIS A 758 72.84 -10.63 -14.88
C HIS A 758 73.03 -11.18 -16.31
N SER A 759 74.02 -12.05 -16.52
CA SER A 759 74.17 -12.90 -17.71
C SER A 759 73.65 -14.29 -17.39
#